data_AF-A0A085MMB5-F1
#
_entry.id   AF-A0A085MMB5-F1
#
_cell.length_a   1.000
_cell.length_b   1.000
_cell.length_c   1.000
_cell.angle_alpha   90.00
_cell.angle_beta   90.00
_cell.angle_gamma   90.00
#
_symmetry.space_group_name_H-M   'P 1'
#
loop_
_entity.id
_entity.type
_entity.pdbx_description
1 polymer ?
#
loop_
_entity_poly.entity_id
_entity_poly.type
_entity_poly.pdbx_seq_one_letter_code
_entity_poly.pdbx_strand_id
1 'polypeptide(L)'
;MACRIIPSIPALRANRLKITTPFLQHRHLLVSLRTELVAVRHFAVAVKSTYKRDKPHFNIGTIGHVDHGKTTLTSAITKILAEKKHAIFKRYEEIDSAPEEQSRGITINAAHLEYETDKCHYGHVDCPGHADYIKNMITGTSQVDGAILVVAATEGVMPQTREHLVLAKQIGVTQILVFLNKIDEADKEMVELVETEVRELLGEFGFDADGTPVIAGSALCALQDTKPEIGRERVEELLNAADEYLKLPTRELDKPFLFPVEHVYSIKGRGTVVTGKLLRGKLKRGDAFEMIGFGSKVKGTVTGVETYHKTVDVGEAGDQLGLLIKGVDKEAVRRGIVLVPPSSGFKEQSRFEARTYFLKPEEGGQSKPIANLFNDVAYSLTWNRPVILQIPGKDLVMPGEDAEIIINTTVPVFVEPQQRFTLRSSTQTIATGIVTKLLGDVPPEIADKKLKKKAMRENIEKLGFNPYSEQLGRRLRARYGGASGSGSTLLAMHCRLIYYYFGQKKRFSRFVKPQLWNMSKKFNLEVDPATLVYYAPFDRRQSSSVKLNNTGQKRIAIKLRTSDNSLFLANITVGLMEPGQVKMLHVRCLPFTFDPNKQYDHKLVVLYIAAPDDQSDAAEIWKTVTAWRELTIKVEFKNEPEPAPPAPQAPNAPPPEGAAAPPEGGAAPPAGGETPAAPPAEGKEQPAGGEAKPPPA
;
A
#
# COMPACT_ATOMS: atom_id res chain seq x y z
N MET A 1 58.78 -41.20 5.50
CA MET A 1 59.54 -41.94 6.54
C MET A 1 58.98 -41.59 7.92
N ALA A 2 59.32 -42.37 8.96
CA ALA A 2 59.20 -42.13 10.43
C ALA A 2 58.40 -40.90 10.93
N CYS A 3 57.37 -41.05 11.80
CA CYS A 3 57.46 -41.29 13.26
C CYS A 3 58.15 -40.14 14.04
N ARG A 4 57.73 -39.69 15.24
CA ARG A 4 56.77 -40.14 16.30
C ARG A 4 56.11 -38.86 16.93
N ILE A 5 55.33 -38.81 18.03
CA ILE A 5 54.94 -39.71 19.13
C ILE A 5 53.50 -39.35 19.61
N ILE A 6 52.86 -40.18 20.46
CA ILE A 6 51.48 -40.05 21.00
C ILE A 6 51.49 -40.52 22.47
N PRO A 7 50.86 -39.83 23.45
CA PRO A 7 49.51 -40.19 23.97
C PRO A 7 48.65 -38.98 24.45
N SER A 8 47.37 -39.10 24.84
CA SER A 8 46.54 -40.27 25.22
C SER A 8 45.07 -40.19 24.74
N ILE A 9 44.36 -41.32 24.79
CA ILE A 9 42.91 -41.51 24.51
C ILE A 9 42.35 -42.52 25.56
N PRO A 10 41.03 -42.57 25.86
CA PRO A 10 40.06 -43.34 25.04
C PRO A 10 38.71 -42.60 24.82
N ALA A 11 37.90 -42.77 23.77
CA ALA A 11 37.63 -43.84 22.79
C ALA A 11 36.48 -44.81 23.18
N LEU A 12 35.42 -44.85 22.35
CA LEU A 12 34.67 -46.04 21.95
C LEU A 12 33.77 -45.74 20.73
N ARG A 13 33.47 -46.73 19.88
CA ARG A 13 32.84 -46.52 18.56
C ARG A 13 32.09 -47.78 18.08
N ALA A 14 30.84 -47.60 17.63
CA ALA A 14 30.05 -48.39 16.67
C ALA A 14 30.05 -49.95 16.71
N ASN A 15 28.85 -50.55 16.54
CA ASN A 15 28.62 -51.41 15.36
C ASN A 15 27.15 -51.66 14.98
N ARG A 16 26.95 -52.20 13.77
CA ARG A 16 25.66 -52.65 13.19
C ARG A 16 25.31 -54.09 13.58
N LEU A 17 24.06 -54.53 13.37
CA LEU A 17 23.77 -55.83 12.73
C LEU A 17 22.31 -55.92 12.20
N LYS A 18 21.92 -57.07 11.61
CA LYS A 18 20.73 -57.25 10.75
C LYS A 18 19.65 -58.20 11.31
N ILE A 19 18.43 -57.90 10.89
CA ILE A 19 17.24 -58.77 10.64
C ILE A 19 17.47 -60.30 10.71
N THR A 20 16.66 -61.00 11.52
CA THR A 20 15.78 -62.14 11.11
C THR A 20 14.71 -62.44 12.19
N THR A 21 13.53 -62.88 11.75
CA THR A 21 12.40 -63.43 12.54
C THR A 21 12.42 -64.99 12.47
N PRO A 22 11.48 -65.80 13.03
CA PRO A 22 10.21 -65.48 13.73
C PRO A 22 9.88 -66.33 15.00
N PHE A 23 8.65 -66.10 15.52
CA PHE A 23 7.71 -67.07 16.12
C PHE A 23 7.68 -67.46 17.62
N LEU A 24 6.49 -67.16 18.20
CA LEU A 24 5.61 -67.99 19.06
C LEU A 24 5.70 -67.94 20.61
N GLN A 25 4.55 -67.56 21.20
CA GLN A 25 3.91 -67.97 22.47
C GLN A 25 4.48 -67.60 23.87
N HIS A 26 3.74 -66.66 24.49
CA HIS A 26 3.00 -66.81 25.76
C HIS A 26 3.62 -66.46 27.14
N ARG A 27 3.07 -65.35 27.68
CA ARG A 27 2.41 -65.19 28.99
C ARG A 27 3.25 -65.00 30.28
N HIS A 28 3.24 -63.73 30.71
CA HIS A 28 3.13 -63.23 32.09
C HIS A 28 4.17 -63.67 33.15
N LEU A 29 4.97 -62.68 33.57
CA LEU A 29 4.76 -62.11 34.91
C LEU A 29 4.99 -60.59 34.89
N LEU A 30 4.28 -59.84 35.73
CA LEU A 30 4.44 -58.39 35.89
C LEU A 30 5.21 -58.08 37.18
N VAL A 31 6.32 -57.35 37.08
CA VAL A 31 6.92 -56.60 38.19
C VAL A 31 7.22 -55.19 37.71
N SER A 32 6.83 -54.20 38.50
CA SER A 32 6.89 -52.79 38.12
C SER A 32 8.28 -52.19 38.37
N LEU A 33 8.89 -51.62 37.34
CA LEU A 33 10.00 -50.67 37.46
C LEU A 33 9.64 -49.41 36.66
N ARG A 34 9.48 -48.28 37.36
CA ARG A 34 9.30 -46.97 36.73
C ARG A 34 10.64 -46.48 36.19
N THR A 35 10.89 -46.70 34.90
CA THR A 35 11.93 -45.95 34.17
C THR A 35 11.41 -44.56 33.82
N GLU A 36 12.09 -43.52 34.28
CA GLU A 36 11.81 -42.16 33.83
C GLU A 36 12.24 -41.99 32.37
N LEU A 37 11.25 -41.83 31.48
CA LEU A 37 11.48 -41.52 30.07
C LEU A 37 11.94 -40.06 29.93
N VAL A 38 13.25 -39.85 30.04
CA VAL A 38 13.89 -38.59 29.64
C VAL A 38 13.64 -38.40 28.15
N ALA A 39 12.65 -37.56 27.83
CA ALA A 39 12.21 -37.31 26.46
C ALA A 39 13.24 -36.44 25.71
N VAL A 40 14.30 -37.09 25.20
CA VAL A 40 15.31 -36.45 24.34
C VAL A 40 14.65 -36.03 23.03
N ARG A 41 14.11 -34.80 23.02
CA ARG A 41 13.56 -34.12 21.85
C ARG A 41 14.66 -33.94 20.81
N HIS A 42 14.77 -34.93 19.93
CA HIS A 42 15.49 -34.79 18.68
C HIS A 42 14.78 -33.73 17.85
N PHE A 43 15.30 -32.50 17.88
CA PHE A 43 14.89 -31.48 16.93
C PHE A 43 15.23 -31.98 15.53
N ALA A 44 14.21 -32.38 14.79
CA ALA A 44 14.32 -32.67 13.37
C ALA A 44 14.67 -31.36 12.65
N VAL A 45 15.98 -31.09 12.52
CA VAL A 45 16.48 -30.05 11.62
C VAL A 45 16.17 -30.52 10.21
N ALA A 46 15.02 -30.09 9.68
CA ALA A 46 14.65 -30.31 8.31
C ALA A 46 15.76 -29.74 7.42
N VAL A 47 16.55 -30.64 6.82
CA VAL A 47 17.65 -30.28 5.93
C VAL A 47 17.03 -29.73 4.65
N LYS A 48 16.94 -28.40 4.58
CA LYS A 48 16.56 -27.68 3.38
C LYS A 48 17.52 -28.07 2.25
N SER A 49 16.98 -28.20 1.04
CA SER A 49 17.77 -28.42 -0.16
C SER A 49 18.69 -27.23 -0.40
N THR A 50 19.94 -27.50 -0.79
CA THR A 50 20.88 -26.47 -1.23
C THR A 50 20.52 -26.03 -2.66
N TYR A 51 20.49 -24.72 -2.90
CA TYR A 51 20.35 -24.15 -4.23
C TYR A 51 21.61 -24.40 -5.06
N LYS A 52 21.45 -24.89 -6.30
CA LYS A 52 22.56 -25.11 -7.23
C LYS A 52 22.56 -24.03 -8.31
N ARG A 53 23.73 -23.47 -8.61
CA ARG A 53 23.95 -22.49 -9.68
C ARG A 53 24.27 -23.19 -11.01
N ASP A 54 23.40 -24.10 -11.42
CA ASP A 54 23.62 -24.94 -12.62
C ASP A 54 23.18 -24.21 -13.92
N LYS A 55 22.37 -23.15 -13.82
CA LYS A 55 21.80 -22.36 -14.94
C LYS A 55 21.93 -20.85 -14.69
N PRO A 56 21.95 -20.00 -15.75
CA PRO A 56 21.83 -18.55 -15.62
C PRO A 56 20.51 -18.14 -14.94
N HIS A 57 20.58 -17.20 -13.99
CA HIS A 57 19.41 -16.73 -13.24
C HIS A 57 18.92 -15.36 -13.75
N PHE A 58 17.63 -15.26 -14.06
CA PHE A 58 16.94 -14.06 -14.50
C PHE A 58 15.82 -13.70 -13.54
N ASN A 59 15.65 -12.41 -13.22
CA ASN A 59 14.44 -11.92 -12.57
C ASN A 59 13.49 -11.39 -13.65
N ILE A 60 12.27 -11.91 -13.68
CA ILE A 60 11.21 -11.47 -14.59
C ILE A 60 9.96 -11.14 -13.79
N GLY A 61 9.01 -10.42 -14.38
CA GLY A 61 7.75 -10.10 -13.72
C GLY A 61 6.66 -9.62 -14.67
N THR A 62 5.42 -9.98 -14.38
CA THR A 62 4.24 -9.58 -15.13
C THR A 62 3.84 -8.14 -14.82
N ILE A 63 3.58 -7.35 -15.87
CA ILE A 63 3.07 -5.98 -15.77
C ILE A 63 1.93 -5.79 -16.78
N GLY A 64 1.00 -4.87 -16.50
CA GLY A 64 -0.19 -4.62 -17.33
C GLY A 64 -1.42 -4.30 -16.48
N HIS A 65 -2.49 -3.88 -17.15
CA HIS A 65 -3.76 -3.46 -16.54
C HIS A 65 -4.39 -4.54 -15.63
N VAL A 66 -5.40 -4.13 -14.85
CA VAL A 66 -6.27 -5.03 -14.07
C VAL A 66 -6.95 -6.02 -15.03
N ASP A 67 -7.30 -7.22 -14.56
CA ASP A 67 -8.09 -8.24 -15.29
C ASP A 67 -7.58 -8.73 -16.67
N HIS A 68 -6.44 -8.23 -17.14
CA HIS A 68 -5.66 -8.76 -18.26
C HIS A 68 -5.07 -10.16 -17.99
N GLY A 69 -5.22 -10.72 -16.79
CA GLY A 69 -4.86 -12.12 -16.48
C GLY A 69 -3.39 -12.39 -16.18
N LYS A 70 -2.63 -11.42 -15.65
CA LYS A 70 -1.22 -11.57 -15.20
C LYS A 70 -1.02 -12.83 -14.34
N THR A 71 -1.70 -12.89 -13.20
CA THR A 71 -1.60 -13.97 -12.21
C THR A 71 -2.08 -15.31 -12.77
N THR A 72 -3.02 -15.30 -13.74
CA THR A 72 -3.45 -16.48 -14.50
C THR A 72 -2.33 -17.01 -15.41
N LEU A 73 -1.64 -16.14 -16.14
CA LEU A 73 -0.47 -16.50 -16.96
C LEU A 73 0.65 -17.06 -16.07
N THR A 74 0.92 -16.41 -14.96
CA THR A 74 1.89 -16.85 -13.95
C THR A 74 1.54 -18.23 -13.38
N SER A 75 0.27 -18.48 -13.06
CA SER A 75 -0.20 -19.81 -12.65
C SER A 75 0.00 -20.86 -13.75
N ALA A 76 -0.36 -20.54 -15.02
CA ALA A 76 -0.21 -21.44 -16.16
C ALA A 76 1.26 -21.81 -16.44
N ILE A 77 2.18 -20.85 -16.36
CA ILE A 77 3.62 -21.09 -16.50
C ILE A 77 4.11 -22.09 -15.45
N THR A 78 3.77 -21.89 -14.16
CA THR A 78 4.20 -22.85 -13.12
C THR A 78 3.58 -24.24 -13.28
N LYS A 79 2.39 -24.34 -13.88
CA LYS A 79 1.74 -25.64 -14.18
C LYS A 79 2.52 -26.42 -15.24
N ILE A 80 2.72 -25.81 -16.41
CA ILE A 80 3.36 -26.43 -17.58
C ILE A 80 4.80 -26.87 -17.25
N LEU A 81 5.53 -26.05 -16.48
CA LEU A 81 6.88 -26.38 -16.04
C LEU A 81 6.91 -27.42 -14.90
N ALA A 82 5.87 -27.51 -14.05
CA ALA A 82 5.81 -28.53 -13.01
C ALA A 82 5.62 -29.95 -13.56
N GLU A 83 4.90 -30.12 -14.68
CA GLU A 83 4.83 -31.40 -15.40
C GLU A 83 6.22 -31.87 -15.87
N LYS A 84 7.04 -30.93 -16.36
CA LYS A 84 8.45 -31.15 -16.73
C LYS A 84 9.38 -31.26 -15.51
N LYS A 85 8.85 -31.16 -14.28
CA LYS A 85 9.57 -31.13 -12.97
C LYS A 85 10.50 -29.93 -12.76
N HIS A 86 10.28 -28.88 -13.54
CA HIS A 86 11.05 -27.62 -13.55
C HIS A 86 10.40 -26.49 -12.74
N ALA A 87 9.24 -26.73 -12.14
CA ALA A 87 8.59 -25.81 -11.22
C ALA A 87 7.85 -26.55 -10.10
N ILE A 88 7.49 -25.82 -9.04
CA ILE A 88 6.40 -26.21 -8.14
C ILE A 88 5.17 -25.47 -8.64
N PHE A 89 4.16 -26.20 -9.13
CA PHE A 89 2.89 -25.61 -9.55
C PHE A 89 2.27 -24.83 -8.39
N LYS A 90 1.87 -23.58 -8.65
CA LYS A 90 0.96 -22.84 -7.77
C LYS A 90 -0.31 -22.47 -8.50
N ARG A 91 -1.44 -22.72 -7.85
CA ARG A 91 -2.77 -22.28 -8.31
C ARG A 91 -2.90 -20.76 -8.11
N TYR A 92 -3.80 -20.14 -8.87
CA TYR A 92 -4.14 -18.72 -8.75
C TYR A 92 -4.36 -18.28 -7.28
N GLU A 93 -5.16 -19.04 -6.52
CA GLU A 93 -5.46 -18.85 -5.08
C GLU A 93 -4.23 -18.92 -4.14
N GLU A 94 -3.13 -19.52 -4.60
CA GLU A 94 -1.88 -19.72 -3.85
C GLU A 94 -0.82 -18.66 -4.22
N ILE A 95 -1.10 -17.86 -5.26
CA ILE A 95 -0.35 -16.66 -5.64
C ILE A 95 -1.03 -15.46 -4.96
N ASP A 96 -2.30 -15.20 -5.29
CA ASP A 96 -3.21 -14.26 -4.61
C ASP A 96 -3.72 -14.89 -3.29
N SER A 97 -2.79 -15.06 -2.35
CA SER A 97 -2.98 -15.85 -1.12
C SER A 97 -3.41 -15.04 0.11
N ALA A 98 -3.45 -13.70 0.05
CA ALA A 98 -3.94 -12.90 1.15
C ALA A 98 -5.49 -12.89 1.19
N PRO A 99 -6.13 -12.92 2.38
CA PRO A 99 -7.59 -12.82 2.48
C PRO A 99 -8.19 -11.54 1.87
N GLU A 100 -7.42 -10.44 1.77
CA GLU A 100 -7.85 -9.20 1.10
C GLU A 100 -7.75 -9.28 -0.43
N GLU A 101 -6.88 -10.14 -0.97
CA GLU A 101 -6.77 -10.43 -2.41
C GLU A 101 -7.94 -11.33 -2.83
N GLN A 102 -8.12 -12.46 -2.13
CA GLN A 102 -9.19 -13.43 -2.40
C GLN A 102 -10.60 -12.84 -2.26
N SER A 103 -10.81 -11.87 -1.37
CA SER A 103 -12.11 -11.19 -1.19
C SER A 103 -12.36 -10.03 -2.16
N ARG A 104 -11.38 -9.65 -2.98
CA ARG A 104 -11.52 -8.58 -4.00
C ARG A 104 -11.23 -9.03 -5.43
N GLY A 105 -10.66 -10.22 -5.65
CA GLY A 105 -10.27 -10.72 -6.97
C GLY A 105 -9.09 -9.98 -7.60
N ILE A 106 -8.28 -9.25 -6.80
CA ILE A 106 -7.15 -8.47 -7.29
C ILE A 106 -5.90 -8.69 -6.44
N THR A 107 -4.77 -8.88 -7.11
CA THR A 107 -3.43 -8.90 -6.51
C THR A 107 -3.13 -7.59 -5.79
N ILE A 108 -2.61 -7.68 -4.56
CA ILE A 108 -2.27 -6.52 -3.71
C ILE A 108 -0.77 -6.48 -3.42
N ASN A 109 -0.20 -7.65 -3.10
CA ASN A 109 1.21 -7.85 -2.80
C ASN A 109 1.96 -8.34 -4.03
N ALA A 110 3.28 -8.13 -4.09
CA ALA A 110 4.10 -8.74 -5.13
C ALA A 110 4.37 -10.20 -4.77
N ALA A 111 3.95 -11.15 -5.61
CA ALA A 111 4.13 -12.58 -5.35
C ALA A 111 5.44 -13.09 -5.97
N HIS A 112 6.31 -13.67 -5.13
CA HIS A 112 7.63 -14.19 -5.54
C HIS A 112 7.56 -15.70 -5.79
N LEU A 113 8.05 -16.11 -6.96
CA LEU A 113 7.95 -17.48 -7.50
C LEU A 113 9.28 -17.92 -8.14
N GLU A 114 9.47 -19.24 -8.26
CA GLU A 114 10.58 -19.84 -9.00
C GLU A 114 10.08 -20.86 -10.02
N TYR A 115 10.76 -20.91 -11.16
CA TYR A 115 10.70 -21.99 -12.14
C TYR A 115 11.95 -21.94 -13.03
N GLU A 116 12.23 -23.02 -13.74
CA GLU A 116 13.32 -23.09 -14.72
C GLU A 116 12.81 -23.55 -16.10
N THR A 117 13.57 -23.22 -17.14
CA THR A 117 13.52 -23.86 -18.46
C THR A 117 14.74 -24.78 -18.59
N ASP A 118 14.92 -25.47 -19.71
CA ASP A 118 16.16 -26.23 -19.96
C ASP A 118 17.40 -25.31 -19.98
N LYS A 119 17.25 -24.07 -20.47
CA LYS A 119 18.33 -23.08 -20.61
C LYS A 119 18.56 -22.25 -19.34
N CYS A 120 17.50 -21.80 -18.65
CA CYS A 120 17.56 -20.73 -17.66
C CYS A 120 16.82 -21.05 -16.34
N HIS A 121 17.16 -20.32 -15.28
CA HIS A 121 16.37 -20.26 -14.04
C HIS A 121 15.72 -18.89 -13.92
N TYR A 122 14.41 -18.86 -13.65
CA TYR A 122 13.62 -17.65 -13.50
C TYR A 122 13.16 -17.45 -12.04
N GLY A 123 13.49 -16.28 -11.49
CA GLY A 123 12.76 -15.69 -10.39
C GLY A 123 11.63 -14.84 -10.94
N HIS A 124 10.38 -15.19 -10.69
CA HIS A 124 9.21 -14.46 -11.21
C HIS A 124 8.56 -13.63 -10.10
N VAL A 125 8.28 -12.35 -10.40
CA VAL A 125 7.60 -11.40 -9.51
C VAL A 125 6.27 -10.97 -10.14
N ASP A 126 5.16 -11.55 -9.68
CA ASP A 126 3.82 -11.17 -10.16
C ASP A 126 3.45 -9.81 -9.55
N CYS A 127 3.25 -8.78 -10.38
CA CYS A 127 3.04 -7.40 -9.90
C CYS A 127 1.56 -6.97 -10.01
N PRO A 128 1.03 -6.26 -8.99
CA PRO A 128 -0.37 -5.85 -8.97
C PRO A 128 -0.69 -4.82 -10.07
N GLY A 129 -1.86 -4.95 -10.70
CA GLY A 129 -2.32 -4.08 -11.81
C GLY A 129 -3.16 -2.87 -11.39
N HIS A 130 -3.63 -2.82 -10.14
CA HIS A 130 -4.57 -1.79 -9.69
C HIS A 130 -3.87 -0.50 -9.26
N ALA A 131 -4.46 0.66 -9.59
CA ALA A 131 -3.84 1.98 -9.43
C ALA A 131 -3.39 2.29 -7.99
N ASP A 132 -4.18 1.86 -7.00
CA ASP A 132 -3.85 2.05 -5.57
C ASP A 132 -2.61 1.25 -5.12
N TYR A 133 -2.32 0.14 -5.79
CA TYR A 133 -1.24 -0.81 -5.45
C TYR A 133 0.02 -0.66 -6.29
N ILE A 134 0.10 0.37 -7.16
CA ILE A 134 1.32 0.68 -7.93
C ILE A 134 2.55 0.87 -7.02
N LYS A 135 2.37 1.27 -5.75
CA LYS A 135 3.45 1.32 -4.74
C LYS A 135 4.13 -0.03 -4.48
N ASN A 136 3.42 -1.13 -4.69
CA ASN A 136 3.98 -2.49 -4.59
C ASN A 136 4.54 -2.96 -5.93
N MET A 137 3.89 -2.64 -7.06
CA MET A 137 4.45 -2.86 -8.39
C MET A 137 5.82 -2.19 -8.55
N ILE A 138 5.98 -0.90 -8.17
CA ILE A 138 7.27 -0.18 -8.26
C ILE A 138 8.41 -0.94 -7.57
N THR A 139 8.14 -1.58 -6.43
CA THR A 139 9.15 -2.37 -5.73
C THR A 139 9.31 -3.79 -6.28
N GLY A 140 8.25 -4.42 -6.78
CA GLY A 140 8.35 -5.67 -7.53
C GLY A 140 9.21 -5.50 -8.78
N THR A 141 8.83 -4.57 -9.65
CA THR A 141 9.55 -4.21 -10.89
C THR A 141 10.97 -3.70 -10.63
N SER A 142 11.29 -3.10 -9.47
CA SER A 142 12.68 -2.75 -9.11
C SER A 142 13.61 -3.95 -8.91
N GLN A 143 13.06 -5.17 -8.87
CA GLN A 143 13.80 -6.43 -8.79
C GLN A 143 13.85 -7.14 -10.16
N VAL A 144 13.15 -6.66 -11.17
CA VAL A 144 13.02 -7.30 -12.50
C VAL A 144 14.14 -6.88 -13.45
N ASP A 145 14.73 -7.84 -14.17
CA ASP A 145 15.73 -7.62 -15.22
C ASP A 145 15.07 -7.43 -16.60
N GLY A 146 13.97 -8.14 -16.86
CA GLY A 146 13.11 -7.98 -18.05
C GLY A 146 11.65 -8.33 -17.75
N ALA A 147 10.68 -7.55 -18.26
CA ALA A 147 9.27 -7.67 -17.88
C ALA A 147 8.41 -8.39 -18.94
N ILE A 148 7.31 -9.01 -18.51
CA ILE A 148 6.27 -9.55 -19.40
C ILE A 148 5.07 -8.61 -19.35
N LEU A 149 4.82 -7.88 -20.44
CA LEU A 149 3.64 -7.03 -20.59
C LEU A 149 2.44 -7.89 -21.01
N VAL A 150 1.43 -7.97 -20.15
CA VAL A 150 0.20 -8.74 -20.40
C VAL A 150 -0.91 -7.79 -20.84
N VAL A 151 -1.40 -7.98 -22.06
CA VAL A 151 -2.45 -7.18 -22.70
C VAL A 151 -3.61 -8.11 -23.07
N ALA A 152 -4.85 -7.78 -22.70
CA ALA A 152 -6.01 -8.55 -23.16
C ALA A 152 -6.36 -8.15 -24.60
N ALA A 153 -6.45 -9.12 -25.51
CA ALA A 153 -6.81 -8.89 -26.91
C ALA A 153 -8.25 -8.38 -27.09
N THR A 154 -9.11 -8.55 -26.08
CA THR A 154 -10.48 -7.99 -26.03
C THR A 154 -10.56 -6.54 -25.53
N GLU A 155 -9.47 -5.99 -24.96
CA GLU A 155 -9.46 -4.68 -24.30
C GLU A 155 -8.41 -3.69 -24.85
N GLY A 156 -7.28 -4.19 -25.38
CA GLY A 156 -6.24 -3.37 -25.99
C GLY A 156 -5.42 -2.51 -25.00
N VAL A 157 -4.96 -1.35 -25.45
CA VAL A 157 -4.04 -0.49 -24.69
C VAL A 157 -4.77 0.37 -23.64
N MET A 158 -4.98 -0.22 -22.45
CA MET A 158 -5.53 0.48 -21.29
C MET A 158 -4.55 1.45 -20.60
N PRO A 159 -5.02 2.48 -19.86
CA PRO A 159 -4.16 3.52 -19.26
C PRO A 159 -3.07 2.99 -18.30
N GLN A 160 -3.39 1.97 -17.50
CA GLN A 160 -2.41 1.32 -16.61
C GLN A 160 -1.34 0.57 -17.40
N THR A 161 -1.63 0.04 -18.60
CA THR A 161 -0.60 -0.52 -19.50
C THR A 161 0.42 0.55 -19.87
N ARG A 162 -0.05 1.77 -20.17
CA ARG A 162 0.82 2.94 -20.42
C ARG A 162 1.65 3.31 -19.18
N GLU A 163 1.02 3.48 -18.01
CA GLU A 163 1.74 3.84 -16.77
C GLU A 163 2.76 2.77 -16.35
N HIS A 164 2.44 1.48 -16.55
CA HIS A 164 3.33 0.37 -16.22
C HIS A 164 4.59 0.34 -17.10
N LEU A 165 4.47 0.62 -18.40
CA LEU A 165 5.62 0.75 -19.30
C LEU A 165 6.51 1.95 -18.93
N VAL A 166 5.89 3.10 -18.66
CA VAL A 166 6.57 4.31 -18.17
C VAL A 166 7.36 4.00 -16.90
N LEU A 167 6.74 3.35 -15.91
CA LEU A 167 7.39 3.01 -14.65
C LEU A 167 8.50 1.97 -14.82
N ALA A 168 8.29 0.92 -15.63
CA ALA A 168 9.33 -0.06 -15.93
C ALA A 168 10.58 0.62 -16.53
N LYS A 169 10.39 1.53 -17.49
CA LYS A 169 11.47 2.34 -18.10
C LYS A 169 12.21 3.20 -17.07
N GLN A 170 11.46 3.87 -16.18
CA GLN A 170 12.01 4.73 -15.13
C GLN A 170 12.81 3.97 -14.07
N ILE A 171 12.35 2.77 -13.72
CA ILE A 171 13.01 1.85 -12.80
C ILE A 171 14.31 1.30 -13.41
N GLY A 172 14.35 1.12 -14.74
CA GLY A 172 15.53 0.69 -15.49
C GLY A 172 15.36 -0.64 -16.24
N VAL A 173 14.14 -1.17 -16.34
CA VAL A 173 13.84 -2.33 -17.19
C VAL A 173 14.12 -1.93 -18.65
N THR A 174 14.97 -2.72 -19.31
CA THR A 174 15.42 -2.45 -20.70
C THR A 174 14.76 -3.36 -21.72
N GLN A 175 14.39 -4.57 -21.31
CA GLN A 175 13.85 -5.64 -22.16
C GLN A 175 12.44 -5.99 -21.70
N ILE A 176 11.50 -6.07 -22.64
CA ILE A 176 10.10 -6.42 -22.40
C ILE A 176 9.69 -7.46 -23.45
N LEU A 177 8.94 -8.48 -23.04
CA LEU A 177 8.16 -9.35 -23.94
C LEU A 177 6.69 -9.01 -23.79
N VAL A 178 5.89 -9.22 -24.84
CA VAL A 178 4.44 -9.02 -24.81
C VAL A 178 3.74 -10.37 -24.88
N PHE A 179 2.74 -10.56 -24.01
CA PHE A 179 1.77 -11.64 -24.13
C PHE A 179 0.37 -11.06 -24.35
N LEU A 180 -0.17 -11.23 -25.55
CA LEU A 180 -1.56 -10.89 -25.88
C LEU A 180 -2.45 -12.04 -25.39
N ASN A 181 -3.11 -11.83 -24.26
CA ASN A 181 -3.95 -12.80 -23.56
C ASN A 181 -5.42 -12.73 -24.03
N LYS A 182 -6.24 -13.70 -23.63
CA LYS A 182 -7.68 -13.82 -23.95
C LYS A 182 -8.00 -13.99 -25.45
N ILE A 183 -7.10 -14.56 -26.26
CA ILE A 183 -7.43 -14.83 -27.69
C ILE A 183 -8.47 -15.93 -27.90
N ASP A 184 -8.92 -16.59 -26.82
CA ASP A 184 -10.12 -17.43 -26.81
C ASP A 184 -11.44 -16.65 -26.86
N GLU A 185 -11.40 -15.34 -26.60
CA GLU A 185 -12.54 -14.40 -26.62
C GLU A 185 -12.43 -13.34 -27.74
N ALA A 186 -11.35 -13.33 -28.55
CA ALA A 186 -11.07 -12.29 -29.54
C ALA A 186 -10.81 -12.84 -30.96
N ASP A 187 -11.40 -12.19 -31.96
CA ASP A 187 -11.18 -12.51 -33.38
C ASP A 187 -9.79 -12.09 -33.87
N LYS A 188 -9.29 -12.78 -34.91
CA LYS A 188 -7.93 -12.58 -35.46
C LYS A 188 -7.63 -11.14 -35.87
N GLU A 189 -8.60 -10.43 -36.45
CA GLU A 189 -8.46 -9.02 -36.84
C GLU A 189 -8.26 -8.10 -35.62
N MET A 190 -8.89 -8.41 -34.49
CA MET A 190 -8.70 -7.68 -33.23
C MET A 190 -7.30 -7.93 -32.65
N VAL A 191 -6.80 -9.17 -32.73
CA VAL A 191 -5.44 -9.51 -32.26
C VAL A 191 -4.38 -8.75 -33.06
N GLU A 192 -4.52 -8.68 -34.39
CA GLU A 192 -3.59 -7.94 -35.27
C GLU A 192 -3.64 -6.42 -35.05
N LEU A 193 -4.83 -5.87 -34.78
CA LEU A 193 -4.99 -4.47 -34.39
C LEU A 193 -4.30 -4.17 -33.04
N VAL A 194 -4.59 -4.98 -32.01
CA VAL A 194 -4.01 -4.80 -30.66
C VAL A 194 -2.50 -5.04 -30.65
N GLU A 195 -1.96 -5.96 -31.46
CA GLU A 195 -0.50 -6.08 -31.65
C GLU A 195 0.08 -4.77 -32.18
N THR A 196 -0.55 -4.15 -33.18
CA THR A 196 -0.11 -2.89 -33.77
C THR A 196 -0.12 -1.76 -32.73
N GLU A 197 -1.22 -1.60 -31.97
CA GLU A 197 -1.30 -0.60 -30.88
C GLU A 197 -0.20 -0.80 -29.82
N VAL A 198 0.11 -2.03 -29.45
CA VAL A 198 1.15 -2.33 -28.45
C VAL A 198 2.55 -2.07 -28.99
N ARG A 199 2.82 -2.33 -30.27
CA ARG A 199 4.11 -1.98 -30.90
C ARG A 199 4.30 -0.47 -30.99
N GLU A 200 3.29 0.28 -31.40
CA GLU A 200 3.31 1.76 -31.36
C GLU A 200 3.60 2.28 -29.94
N LEU A 201 2.96 1.70 -28.92
CA LEU A 201 3.15 2.06 -27.51
C LEU A 201 4.56 1.77 -26.98
N LEU A 202 5.16 0.64 -27.39
CA LEU A 202 6.54 0.32 -27.06
C LEU A 202 7.49 1.36 -27.68
N GLY A 203 7.25 1.75 -28.94
CA GLY A 203 7.97 2.83 -29.62
C GLY A 203 7.84 4.19 -28.92
N GLU A 204 6.62 4.56 -28.49
CA GLU A 204 6.32 5.81 -27.76
C GLU A 204 7.19 5.97 -26.49
N PHE A 205 7.40 4.87 -25.75
CA PHE A 205 8.26 4.85 -24.55
C PHE A 205 9.71 4.40 -24.81
N GLY A 206 10.12 4.35 -26.08
CA GLY A 206 11.49 4.09 -26.51
C GLY A 206 11.99 2.68 -26.19
N PHE A 207 11.10 1.68 -26.17
CA PHE A 207 11.46 0.27 -26.30
C PHE A 207 11.54 -0.13 -27.79
N ASP A 208 12.07 -1.32 -28.07
CA ASP A 208 12.23 -1.82 -29.43
C ASP A 208 10.89 -2.37 -29.95
N ALA A 209 10.13 -1.54 -30.69
CA ALA A 209 8.80 -1.87 -31.18
C ALA A 209 8.79 -3.06 -32.16
N ASP A 210 9.83 -3.19 -32.98
CA ASP A 210 9.94 -4.23 -34.01
C ASP A 210 10.60 -5.49 -33.46
N GLY A 211 11.71 -5.33 -32.71
CA GLY A 211 12.48 -6.44 -32.15
C GLY A 211 11.88 -7.10 -30.90
N THR A 212 10.85 -6.51 -30.28
CA THR A 212 10.16 -7.14 -29.14
C THR A 212 9.32 -8.34 -29.59
N PRO A 213 9.48 -9.52 -28.95
CA PRO A 213 8.57 -10.65 -29.14
C PRO A 213 7.17 -10.33 -28.63
N VAL A 214 6.17 -10.56 -29.49
CA VAL A 214 4.75 -10.52 -29.16
C VAL A 214 4.19 -11.92 -29.37
N ILE A 215 3.67 -12.53 -28.32
CA ILE A 215 3.09 -13.88 -28.35
C ILE A 215 1.60 -13.77 -28.03
N ALA A 216 0.76 -14.27 -28.93
CA ALA A 216 -0.69 -14.29 -28.77
C ALA A 216 -1.16 -15.65 -28.23
N GLY A 217 -1.95 -15.66 -27.15
CA GLY A 217 -2.43 -16.88 -26.51
C GLY A 217 -3.52 -16.68 -25.46
N SER A 218 -3.87 -17.76 -24.76
CA SER A 218 -4.82 -17.75 -23.65
C SER A 218 -4.23 -18.45 -22.43
N ALA A 219 -3.92 -17.65 -21.41
CA ALA A 219 -3.51 -18.15 -20.11
C ALA A 219 -4.59 -19.02 -19.44
N LEU A 220 -5.87 -18.79 -19.76
CA LEU A 220 -6.97 -19.56 -19.20
C LEU A 220 -7.04 -20.96 -19.85
N CYS A 221 -6.96 -21.05 -21.18
CA CYS A 221 -6.86 -22.34 -21.87
C CYS A 221 -5.60 -23.12 -21.48
N ALA A 222 -4.47 -22.43 -21.27
CA ALA A 222 -3.23 -23.02 -20.77
C ALA A 222 -3.36 -23.57 -19.32
N LEU A 223 -4.14 -22.91 -18.46
CA LEU A 223 -4.38 -23.35 -17.09
C LEU A 223 -5.40 -24.49 -17.02
N GLN A 224 -6.37 -24.54 -17.93
CA GLN A 224 -7.47 -25.52 -17.96
C GLN A 224 -7.24 -26.74 -18.89
N ASP A 225 -6.18 -26.74 -19.71
CA ASP A 225 -5.88 -27.75 -20.76
C ASP A 225 -6.97 -27.90 -21.84
N THR A 226 -7.80 -26.87 -22.05
CA THR A 226 -8.98 -26.97 -22.94
C THR A 226 -8.68 -26.80 -24.43
N LYS A 227 -7.65 -26.00 -24.77
CA LYS A 227 -7.21 -25.69 -26.14
C LYS A 227 -5.68 -25.53 -26.16
N PRO A 228 -4.89 -26.56 -26.47
CA PRO A 228 -3.42 -26.50 -26.40
C PRO A 228 -2.80 -25.49 -27.37
N GLU A 229 -3.38 -25.33 -28.57
CA GLU A 229 -2.86 -24.55 -29.69
C GLU A 229 -2.89 -23.02 -29.48
N ILE A 230 -3.80 -22.54 -28.65
CA ILE A 230 -3.81 -21.15 -28.15
C ILE A 230 -3.37 -21.05 -26.68
N GLY A 231 -3.40 -22.14 -25.93
CA GLY A 231 -3.03 -22.20 -24.52
C GLY A 231 -1.58 -22.64 -24.32
N ARG A 232 -1.40 -23.95 -24.13
CA ARG A 232 -0.12 -24.56 -23.73
C ARG A 232 1.03 -24.20 -24.67
N GLU A 233 0.83 -24.38 -25.98
CA GLU A 233 1.87 -24.18 -26.99
C GLU A 233 2.35 -22.72 -27.01
N ARG A 234 1.43 -21.76 -26.78
CA ARG A 234 1.72 -20.32 -26.70
C ARG A 234 2.45 -19.93 -25.42
N VAL A 235 2.20 -20.62 -24.30
CA VAL A 235 2.98 -20.40 -23.08
C VAL A 235 4.39 -21.03 -23.19
N GLU A 236 4.53 -22.15 -23.89
CA GLU A 236 5.86 -22.70 -24.21
C GLU A 236 6.62 -21.83 -25.24
N GLU A 237 5.93 -21.25 -26.24
CA GLU A 237 6.46 -20.24 -27.17
C GLU A 237 6.96 -18.97 -26.44
N LEU A 238 6.16 -18.43 -25.51
CA LEU A 238 6.55 -17.30 -24.65
C LEU A 238 7.82 -17.59 -23.83
N LEU A 239 7.95 -18.81 -23.29
CA LEU A 239 9.13 -19.21 -22.51
C LEU A 239 10.37 -19.38 -23.40
N ASN A 240 10.22 -19.96 -24.59
CA ASN A 240 11.31 -20.05 -25.57
C ASN A 240 11.77 -18.66 -26.05
N ALA A 241 10.83 -17.75 -26.30
CA ALA A 241 11.13 -16.36 -26.63
C ALA A 241 11.82 -15.63 -25.48
N ALA A 242 11.42 -15.87 -24.21
CA ALA A 242 12.08 -15.32 -23.04
C ALA A 242 13.52 -15.82 -22.89
N ASP A 243 13.77 -17.11 -23.16
CA ASP A 243 15.10 -17.73 -23.14
C ASP A 243 16.07 -17.20 -24.21
N GLU A 244 15.56 -16.63 -25.32
CA GLU A 244 16.36 -16.19 -26.47
C GLU A 244 16.46 -14.66 -26.59
N TYR A 245 15.42 -13.92 -26.19
CA TYR A 245 15.40 -12.46 -26.20
C TYR A 245 16.09 -11.85 -24.97
N LEU A 246 15.89 -12.42 -23.76
CA LEU A 246 16.40 -11.84 -22.52
C LEU A 246 17.91 -12.05 -22.39
N LYS A 247 18.66 -10.96 -22.49
CA LYS A 247 20.11 -10.90 -22.22
C LYS A 247 20.34 -10.57 -20.76
N LEU A 248 21.19 -11.35 -20.09
CA LEU A 248 21.58 -11.10 -18.70
C LEU A 248 22.21 -9.71 -18.56
N PRO A 249 21.79 -8.88 -17.58
CA PRO A 249 22.49 -7.66 -17.24
C PRO A 249 23.88 -7.98 -16.66
N THR A 250 24.86 -7.10 -16.88
CA THR A 250 26.22 -7.26 -16.34
C THR A 250 26.21 -7.14 -14.81
N ARG A 251 26.27 -8.29 -14.12
CA ARG A 251 26.24 -8.38 -12.65
C ARG A 251 27.55 -7.88 -12.04
N GLU A 252 27.49 -6.82 -11.23
CA GLU A 252 28.67 -6.18 -10.61
C GLU A 252 29.21 -6.94 -9.38
N LEU A 253 29.76 -8.14 -9.61
CA LEU A 253 30.10 -9.10 -8.55
C LEU A 253 31.26 -8.69 -7.64
N ASP A 254 32.20 -7.86 -8.12
CA ASP A 254 33.42 -7.49 -7.38
C ASP A 254 33.25 -6.25 -6.49
N LYS A 255 32.10 -5.58 -6.55
CA LYS A 255 31.82 -4.38 -5.74
C LYS A 255 31.36 -4.74 -4.30
N PRO A 256 31.47 -3.81 -3.33
CA PRO A 256 30.85 -3.97 -2.01
C PRO A 256 29.35 -4.28 -2.13
N PHE A 257 28.87 -5.26 -1.35
CA PHE A 257 27.49 -5.72 -1.48
C PHE A 257 26.47 -4.61 -1.18
N LEU A 258 25.32 -4.66 -1.86
CA LEU A 258 24.22 -3.73 -1.62
C LEU A 258 22.89 -4.47 -1.71
N PHE A 259 22.19 -4.54 -0.58
CA PHE A 259 20.96 -5.30 -0.42
C PHE A 259 19.82 -4.40 0.11
N PRO A 260 18.95 -3.87 -0.76
CA PRO A 260 17.79 -3.09 -0.33
C PRO A 260 16.73 -4.01 0.30
N VAL A 261 16.31 -3.71 1.52
CA VAL A 261 15.27 -4.47 2.22
C VAL A 261 13.91 -4.15 1.61
N GLU A 262 13.23 -5.19 1.14
CA GLU A 262 11.87 -5.17 0.59
C GLU A 262 10.84 -5.51 1.68
N HIS A 263 10.86 -6.73 2.23
CA HIS A 263 10.01 -7.16 3.34
C HIS A 263 10.80 -7.61 4.57
N VAL A 264 10.15 -7.59 5.74
CA VAL A 264 10.73 -7.97 7.04
C VAL A 264 9.79 -8.92 7.78
N TYR A 265 10.22 -10.18 7.89
CA TYR A 265 9.53 -11.25 8.58
C TYR A 265 10.21 -11.53 9.93
N SER A 266 9.49 -12.14 10.86
CA SER A 266 10.07 -12.69 12.09
C SER A 266 9.62 -14.13 12.25
N ILE A 267 10.57 -15.06 12.22
CA ILE A 267 10.32 -16.49 12.33
C ILE A 267 10.57 -16.89 13.78
N LYS A 268 9.50 -17.29 14.49
CA LYS A 268 9.56 -17.76 15.88
C LYS A 268 10.66 -18.84 16.02
N GLY A 269 11.61 -18.60 16.92
CA GLY A 269 12.74 -19.52 17.16
C GLY A 269 13.90 -19.46 16.16
N ARG A 270 13.83 -18.65 15.09
CA ARG A 270 14.99 -18.36 14.22
C ARG A 270 15.47 -16.91 14.30
N GLY A 271 14.55 -15.94 14.34
CA GLY A 271 14.86 -14.50 14.38
C GLY A 271 14.27 -13.71 13.20
N THR A 272 14.80 -12.51 12.99
CA THR A 272 14.39 -11.58 11.93
C THR A 272 14.93 -12.06 10.57
N VAL A 273 14.05 -12.14 9.57
CA VAL A 273 14.41 -12.43 8.17
C VAL A 273 14.04 -11.24 7.30
N VAL A 274 14.97 -10.81 6.45
CA VAL A 274 14.77 -9.69 5.51
C VAL A 274 14.89 -10.19 4.08
N THR A 275 14.00 -9.76 3.19
CA THR A 275 14.02 -10.15 1.76
C THR A 275 14.36 -8.99 0.84
N GLY A 276 14.78 -9.33 -0.38
CA GLY A 276 15.04 -8.41 -1.47
C GLY A 276 16.06 -8.98 -2.45
N LYS A 277 16.32 -8.22 -3.51
CA LYS A 277 17.34 -8.54 -4.52
C LYS A 277 18.70 -8.00 -4.11
N LEU A 278 19.74 -8.83 -4.19
CA LEU A 278 21.12 -8.37 -4.06
C LEU A 278 21.52 -7.60 -5.33
N LEU A 279 21.73 -6.28 -5.27
CA LEU A 279 21.93 -5.47 -6.48
C LEU A 279 23.36 -5.48 -7.03
N ARG A 280 24.36 -5.56 -6.14
CA ARG A 280 25.79 -5.69 -6.50
C ARG A 280 26.56 -6.48 -5.44
N GLY A 281 27.74 -6.94 -5.80
CA GLY A 281 28.65 -7.71 -4.94
C GLY A 281 28.29 -9.19 -4.76
N LYS A 282 28.89 -9.81 -3.75
CA LYS A 282 28.55 -11.14 -3.23
C LYS A 282 28.34 -11.08 -1.72
N LEU A 283 27.49 -11.95 -1.19
CA LEU A 283 27.14 -12.03 0.23
C LEU A 283 27.18 -13.49 0.70
N LYS A 284 27.77 -13.75 1.86
CA LYS A 284 28.00 -15.09 2.41
C LYS A 284 27.38 -15.24 3.79
N ARG A 285 27.12 -16.49 4.18
CA ARG A 285 26.79 -16.81 5.57
C ARG A 285 27.99 -16.50 6.47
N GLY A 286 27.77 -15.66 7.48
CA GLY A 286 28.80 -15.16 8.39
C GLY A 286 29.23 -13.71 8.13
N ASP A 287 28.85 -13.12 6.99
CA ASP A 287 29.19 -11.73 6.68
C ASP A 287 28.52 -10.76 7.67
N ALA A 288 29.30 -9.80 8.17
CA ALA A 288 28.80 -8.67 8.92
C ALA A 288 28.12 -7.67 7.98
N PHE A 289 27.12 -6.94 8.49
CA PHE A 289 26.46 -5.86 7.76
C PHE A 289 26.24 -4.64 8.63
N GLU A 290 26.12 -3.49 7.98
CA GLU A 290 25.72 -2.21 8.54
C GLU A 290 24.43 -1.76 7.84
N MET A 291 23.41 -1.40 8.61
CA MET A 291 22.19 -0.83 8.06
C MET A 291 22.39 0.65 7.75
N ILE A 292 21.94 1.09 6.57
CA ILE A 292 21.92 2.50 6.18
C ILE A 292 20.49 2.85 5.74
N GLY A 293 19.99 3.96 6.30
CA GLY A 293 18.70 4.53 5.93
C GLY A 293 17.85 4.88 7.13
N PHE A 294 17.17 6.01 7.03
CA PHE A 294 16.24 6.56 8.02
C PHE A 294 16.86 6.84 9.41
N GLY A 295 18.16 7.12 9.49
CA GLY A 295 18.89 7.29 10.76
C GLY A 295 19.27 5.99 11.45
N SER A 296 18.96 4.82 10.87
CA SER A 296 19.42 3.54 11.39
C SER A 296 20.90 3.33 11.07
N LYS A 297 21.68 2.93 12.08
CA LYS A 297 23.13 2.61 12.00
C LYS A 297 23.47 1.34 12.80
N VAL A 298 22.47 0.47 12.97
CA VAL A 298 22.64 -0.80 13.68
C VAL A 298 23.47 -1.74 12.81
N LYS A 299 24.41 -2.45 13.43
CA LYS A 299 25.26 -3.46 12.79
C LYS A 299 24.83 -4.85 13.23
N GLY A 300 24.97 -5.84 12.34
CA GLY A 300 24.58 -7.22 12.60
C GLY A 300 25.39 -8.22 11.79
N THR A 301 24.94 -9.47 11.79
CA THR A 301 25.58 -10.56 11.03
C THR A 301 24.54 -11.40 10.31
N VAL A 302 24.81 -11.75 9.05
CA VAL A 302 23.99 -12.67 8.25
C VAL A 302 24.27 -14.10 8.71
N THR A 303 23.33 -14.70 9.43
CA THR A 303 23.48 -16.05 10.01
C THR A 303 22.92 -17.17 9.15
N GLY A 304 22.21 -16.83 8.07
CA GLY A 304 21.78 -17.73 7.01
C GLY A 304 21.36 -16.96 5.76
N VAL A 305 21.60 -17.54 4.59
CA VAL A 305 21.15 -17.06 3.29
C VAL A 305 20.28 -18.15 2.67
N GLU A 306 19.05 -17.80 2.32
CA GLU A 306 18.09 -18.69 1.67
C GLU A 306 17.57 -18.04 0.37
N THR A 307 17.17 -18.83 -0.62
CA THR A 307 16.44 -18.37 -1.82
C THR A 307 15.34 -19.39 -2.10
N TYR A 308 14.10 -18.96 -2.34
CA TYR A 308 12.94 -19.84 -2.58
C TYR A 308 12.85 -21.04 -1.61
N HIS A 309 13.06 -20.78 -0.32
CA HIS A 309 13.16 -21.74 0.79
C HIS A 309 14.34 -22.74 0.76
N LYS A 310 15.15 -22.77 -0.30
CA LYS A 310 16.43 -23.49 -0.43
C LYS A 310 17.56 -22.72 0.27
N THR A 311 18.61 -23.38 0.74
CA THR A 311 19.79 -22.72 1.35
C THR A 311 20.86 -22.37 0.33
N VAL A 312 21.54 -21.24 0.51
CA VAL A 312 22.60 -20.75 -0.40
C VAL A 312 23.87 -20.47 0.40
N ASP A 313 25.02 -20.96 -0.06
CA ASP A 313 26.31 -20.71 0.62
C ASP A 313 26.86 -19.29 0.32
N VAL A 314 26.71 -18.85 -0.94
CA VAL A 314 27.08 -17.52 -1.43
C VAL A 314 25.94 -16.99 -2.32
N GLY A 315 25.33 -15.87 -1.92
CA GLY A 315 24.46 -15.06 -2.76
C GLY A 315 25.26 -14.09 -3.63
N GLU A 316 24.77 -13.79 -4.82
CA GLU A 316 25.46 -12.98 -5.83
C GLU A 316 24.55 -11.86 -6.37
N ALA A 317 25.14 -10.80 -6.90
CA ALA A 317 24.41 -9.71 -7.54
C ALA A 317 23.44 -10.26 -8.59
N GLY A 318 22.17 -9.90 -8.49
CA GLY A 318 21.07 -10.39 -9.32
C GLY A 318 20.20 -11.47 -8.67
N ASP A 319 20.51 -11.96 -7.47
CA ASP A 319 19.72 -13.03 -6.83
C ASP A 319 18.68 -12.48 -5.84
N GLN A 320 17.49 -13.09 -5.80
CA GLN A 320 16.46 -12.84 -4.80
C GLN A 320 16.72 -13.66 -3.53
N LEU A 321 16.99 -13.01 -2.40
CA LEU A 321 17.44 -13.68 -1.17
C LEU A 321 16.56 -13.36 0.04
N GLY A 322 16.42 -14.33 0.93
CA GLY A 322 15.98 -14.17 2.31
C GLY A 322 17.16 -14.31 3.26
N LEU A 323 17.52 -13.23 3.96
CA LEU A 323 18.67 -13.17 4.87
C LEU A 323 18.20 -13.29 6.32
N LEU A 324 18.64 -14.32 7.04
CA LEU A 324 18.41 -14.47 8.47
C LEU A 324 19.45 -13.65 9.24
N ILE A 325 19.05 -12.52 9.79
CA ILE A 325 19.94 -11.56 10.45
C ILE A 325 19.91 -11.71 11.98
N LYS A 326 21.08 -11.58 12.61
CA LYS A 326 21.26 -11.64 14.07
C LYS A 326 21.78 -10.31 14.60
N GLY A 327 21.33 -9.96 15.81
CA GLY A 327 21.66 -8.70 16.50
C GLY A 327 20.71 -7.55 16.18
N VAL A 328 19.59 -7.82 15.48
CA VAL A 328 18.65 -6.80 15.02
C VAL A 328 17.20 -7.28 15.17
N ASP A 329 16.44 -6.56 15.98
CA ASP A 329 15.01 -6.83 16.19
C ASP A 329 14.16 -6.37 15.00
N LYS A 330 12.98 -6.97 14.84
CA LYS A 330 12.04 -6.67 13.74
C LYS A 330 11.71 -5.17 13.65
N GLU A 331 11.63 -4.48 14.79
CA GLU A 331 11.25 -3.06 14.88
C GLU A 331 12.36 -2.11 14.40
N ALA A 332 13.63 -2.55 14.46
CA ALA A 332 14.77 -1.77 13.96
C ALA A 332 14.94 -1.85 12.44
N VAL A 333 14.23 -2.76 11.75
CA VAL A 333 14.30 -2.94 10.29
C VAL A 333 12.96 -2.66 9.63
N ARG A 334 12.99 -1.98 8.48
CA ARG A 334 11.82 -1.77 7.64
C ARG A 334 12.21 -1.64 6.17
N ARG A 335 11.23 -1.87 5.30
CA ARG A 335 11.30 -1.62 3.85
C ARG A 335 11.97 -0.28 3.55
N GLY A 336 12.96 -0.29 2.66
CA GLY A 336 13.72 0.89 2.25
C GLY A 336 14.98 1.20 3.07
N ILE A 337 15.33 0.38 4.08
CA ILE A 337 16.70 0.33 4.61
C ILE A 337 17.55 -0.48 3.63
N VAL A 338 18.83 -0.14 3.49
CA VAL A 338 19.80 -0.90 2.68
C VAL A 338 20.85 -1.52 3.61
N LEU A 339 21.17 -2.80 3.40
CA LEU A 339 22.30 -3.46 4.06
C LEU A 339 23.54 -3.36 3.18
N VAL A 340 24.67 -3.02 3.79
CA VAL A 340 25.99 -2.91 3.13
C VAL A 340 27.09 -3.50 4.02
N PRO A 341 28.30 -3.79 3.51
CA PRO A 341 29.44 -4.12 4.36
C PRO A 341 29.72 -3.01 5.39
N PRO A 342 30.09 -3.34 6.64
CA PRO A 342 30.51 -2.33 7.61
C PRO A 342 31.70 -1.53 7.10
N SER A 343 31.73 -0.24 7.41
CA SER A 343 32.83 0.67 7.00
C SER A 343 33.05 0.81 5.48
N SER A 344 32.07 0.43 4.66
CA SER A 344 32.07 0.54 3.19
C SER A 344 32.11 1.97 2.63
N GLY A 345 32.10 3.00 3.48
CA GLY A 345 32.16 4.42 3.09
C GLY A 345 30.83 5.03 2.65
N PHE A 346 29.80 4.21 2.39
CA PHE A 346 28.45 4.68 2.12
C PHE A 346 27.87 5.49 3.29
N LYS A 347 27.11 6.53 2.98
CA LYS A 347 26.50 7.44 3.97
C LYS A 347 25.07 7.74 3.57
N GLU A 348 24.16 7.70 4.54
CA GLU A 348 22.82 8.26 4.36
C GLU A 348 22.91 9.76 3.99
N GLN A 349 22.03 10.19 3.10
CA GLN A 349 21.96 11.56 2.59
C GLN A 349 20.60 12.16 2.95
N SER A 350 20.61 13.43 3.36
CA SER A 350 19.38 14.21 3.55
C SER A 350 19.09 15.12 2.35
N ARG A 351 20.12 15.45 1.55
CA ARG A 351 20.04 16.41 0.45
C ARG A 351 20.91 16.02 -0.75
N PHE A 352 20.37 16.15 -1.95
CA PHE A 352 21.07 15.85 -3.21
C PHE A 352 20.54 16.67 -4.39
N GLU A 353 21.39 16.90 -5.39
CA GLU A 353 21.04 17.44 -6.70
C GLU A 353 20.61 16.29 -7.64
N ALA A 354 19.66 16.57 -8.54
CA ALA A 354 19.20 15.63 -9.55
C ALA A 354 18.74 16.35 -10.82
N ARG A 355 19.03 15.76 -11.99
CA ARG A 355 18.36 16.13 -13.24
C ARG A 355 17.06 15.33 -13.34
N THR A 356 15.95 16.04 -13.57
CA THR A 356 14.60 15.48 -13.47
C THR A 356 13.75 15.92 -14.65
N TYR A 357 13.18 14.94 -15.35
CA TYR A 357 12.15 15.15 -16.37
C TYR A 357 10.78 15.11 -15.71
N PHE A 358 9.98 16.15 -15.94
CA PHE A 358 8.61 16.22 -15.43
C PHE A 358 7.63 15.75 -16.50
N LEU A 359 6.80 14.75 -16.17
CA LEU A 359 5.96 14.06 -17.15
C LEU A 359 4.82 14.94 -17.66
N LYS A 360 4.49 14.80 -18.94
CA LYS A 360 3.30 15.40 -19.56
C LYS A 360 2.01 14.70 -19.11
N PRO A 361 0.83 15.36 -19.18
CA PRO A 361 -0.46 14.70 -18.88
C PRO A 361 -0.71 13.43 -19.70
N GLU A 362 -0.26 13.41 -20.95
CA GLU A 362 -0.41 12.30 -21.89
C GLU A 362 0.43 11.08 -21.47
N GLU A 363 1.53 11.31 -20.76
CA GLU A 363 2.45 10.29 -20.21
C GLU A 363 1.99 9.78 -18.81
N GLY A 364 0.79 10.17 -18.36
CA GLY A 364 0.29 9.91 -17.01
C GLY A 364 0.76 10.93 -15.95
N GLY A 365 1.44 12.01 -16.37
CA GLY A 365 1.87 13.13 -15.54
C GLY A 365 0.75 14.06 -15.11
N GLN A 366 1.09 15.11 -14.35
CA GLN A 366 0.11 16.07 -13.85
C GLN A 366 -0.06 17.28 -14.79
N SER A 367 -1.29 17.74 -14.98
CA SER A 367 -1.63 18.94 -15.76
C SER A 367 -1.38 20.29 -15.03
N LYS A 368 -0.57 20.28 -13.97
CA LYS A 368 -0.25 21.45 -13.14
C LYS A 368 1.27 21.68 -13.15
N PRO A 369 1.76 22.91 -13.36
CA PRO A 369 3.16 23.25 -13.12
C PRO A 369 3.54 23.04 -11.64
N ILE A 370 4.77 22.63 -11.39
CA ILE A 370 5.32 22.41 -10.04
C ILE A 370 6.11 23.63 -9.63
N ALA A 371 5.88 24.13 -8.42
CA ALA A 371 6.57 25.29 -7.88
C ALA A 371 7.78 24.92 -7.03
N ASN A 372 8.69 25.88 -6.85
CA ASN A 372 9.75 25.78 -5.85
C ASN A 372 9.16 25.58 -4.43
N LEU A 373 9.79 24.73 -3.60
CA LEU A 373 9.33 24.27 -2.27
C LEU A 373 8.07 23.38 -2.25
N PHE A 374 7.68 22.78 -3.38
CA PHE A 374 6.60 21.78 -3.45
C PHE A 374 6.96 20.48 -2.69
N ASN A 375 5.94 19.66 -2.38
CA ASN A 375 6.06 18.55 -1.42
C ASN A 375 5.37 17.30 -1.97
N ASP A 376 6.14 16.24 -2.23
CA ASP A 376 5.67 14.98 -2.81
C ASP A 376 6.38 13.78 -2.16
N VAL A 377 6.06 12.58 -2.62
CA VAL A 377 6.77 11.35 -2.23
C VAL A 377 7.74 10.95 -3.34
N ALA A 378 9.03 10.90 -3.01
CA ALA A 378 10.04 10.29 -3.86
C ALA A 378 10.13 8.78 -3.57
N TYR A 379 10.35 7.99 -4.62
CA TYR A 379 10.56 6.55 -4.59
C TYR A 379 11.92 6.21 -5.23
N SER A 380 12.75 5.41 -4.57
CA SER A 380 14.01 4.90 -5.13
C SER A 380 14.41 3.61 -4.43
N LEU A 381 14.93 2.63 -5.20
CA LEU A 381 15.14 1.26 -4.73
C LEU A 381 13.84 0.74 -4.05
N THR A 382 13.93 0.28 -2.79
CA THR A 382 12.75 -0.13 -2.01
C THR A 382 12.18 0.97 -1.10
N TRP A 383 12.79 2.17 -1.03
CA TRP A 383 12.34 3.25 -0.14
C TRP A 383 11.38 4.24 -0.79
N ASN A 384 10.45 4.76 0.02
CA ASN A 384 9.62 5.90 -0.33
C ASN A 384 9.55 6.92 0.83
N ARG A 385 9.75 8.22 0.53
CA ARG A 385 9.76 9.28 1.55
C ARG A 385 9.17 10.61 1.05
N PRO A 386 8.50 11.38 1.93
CA PRO A 386 8.17 12.77 1.67
C PRO A 386 9.43 13.62 1.49
N VAL A 387 9.47 14.36 0.38
CA VAL A 387 10.57 15.25 -0.01
C VAL A 387 10.08 16.67 -0.26
N ILE A 388 10.99 17.62 -0.16
CA ILE A 388 10.78 19.04 -0.46
C ILE A 388 11.65 19.37 -1.67
N LEU A 389 10.99 19.70 -2.78
CA LEU A 389 11.65 20.01 -4.05
C LEU A 389 12.12 21.47 -4.03
N GLN A 390 13.40 21.71 -4.23
CA GLN A 390 13.94 23.04 -4.52
C GLN A 390 14.30 23.13 -6.00
N ILE A 391 13.89 24.22 -6.63
CA ILE A 391 14.11 24.46 -8.06
C ILE A 391 15.03 25.68 -8.20
N PRO A 392 16.34 25.51 -8.41
CA PRO A 392 17.23 26.63 -8.68
C PRO A 392 16.88 27.31 -10.02
N GLY A 393 16.93 28.64 -10.06
CA GLY A 393 16.75 29.44 -11.30
C GLY A 393 15.33 29.53 -11.87
N LYS A 394 14.38 28.65 -11.49
CA LYS A 394 12.99 28.67 -11.96
C LYS A 394 12.00 28.69 -10.79
N ASP A 395 10.97 29.54 -10.83
CA ASP A 395 9.90 29.57 -9.82
C ASP A 395 8.86 28.46 -10.02
N LEU A 396 8.69 28.03 -11.28
CA LEU A 396 7.78 27.00 -11.75
C LEU A 396 8.51 26.13 -12.80
N VAL A 397 8.15 24.84 -12.86
CA VAL A 397 8.53 23.93 -13.95
C VAL A 397 7.26 23.36 -14.57
N MET A 398 7.22 23.30 -15.89
CA MET A 398 6.07 22.87 -16.68
C MET A 398 6.06 21.33 -16.86
N PRO A 399 4.87 20.72 -17.04
CA PRO A 399 4.78 19.33 -17.52
C PRO A 399 5.46 19.21 -18.90
N GLY A 400 6.27 18.16 -19.09
CA GLY A 400 7.10 17.95 -20.27
C GLY A 400 8.46 18.66 -20.27
N GLU A 401 8.84 19.31 -19.16
CA GLU A 401 10.07 20.10 -19.06
C GLU A 401 11.17 19.38 -18.26
N ASP A 402 12.42 19.54 -18.71
CA ASP A 402 13.62 19.11 -17.99
C ASP A 402 14.08 20.21 -16.99
N ALA A 403 14.36 19.82 -15.76
CA ALA A 403 14.94 20.73 -14.76
C ALA A 403 15.95 20.03 -13.84
N GLU A 404 16.99 20.77 -13.46
CA GLU A 404 17.82 20.44 -12.32
C GLU A 404 17.10 20.87 -11.04
N ILE A 405 17.03 19.97 -10.06
CA ILE A 405 16.36 20.20 -8.78
C ILE A 405 17.24 19.73 -7.62
N ILE A 406 17.06 20.35 -6.46
CA ILE A 406 17.65 19.90 -5.19
C ILE A 406 16.54 19.25 -4.37
N ILE A 407 16.70 17.96 -4.10
CA ILE A 407 15.76 17.20 -3.28
C ILE A 407 16.24 17.23 -1.83
N ASN A 408 15.36 17.68 -0.94
CA ASN A 408 15.58 17.69 0.50
C ASN A 408 14.63 16.67 1.15
N THR A 409 15.15 15.62 1.77
CA THR A 409 14.35 14.59 2.43
C THR A 409 14.08 14.97 3.90
N THR A 410 12.95 14.52 4.45
CA THR A 410 12.61 14.81 5.86
C THR A 410 13.38 13.92 6.85
N VAL A 411 13.91 12.80 6.37
CA VAL A 411 14.66 11.80 7.14
C VAL A 411 15.74 11.23 6.19
N PRO A 412 16.99 11.02 6.64
CA PRO A 412 18.06 10.54 5.75
C PRO A 412 17.73 9.24 5.01
N VAL A 413 18.25 9.08 3.80
CA VAL A 413 17.99 7.93 2.90
C VAL A 413 19.27 7.42 2.27
N PHE A 414 19.27 6.18 1.77
CA PHE A 414 20.36 5.68 0.93
C PHE A 414 20.23 6.24 -0.49
N VAL A 415 21.21 7.05 -0.92
CA VAL A 415 21.28 7.67 -2.24
C VAL A 415 22.73 7.77 -2.72
N GLU A 416 22.97 7.31 -3.96
CA GLU A 416 24.24 7.45 -4.69
C GLU A 416 24.08 8.30 -5.96
N PRO A 417 25.16 8.87 -6.53
CA PRO A 417 25.14 9.43 -7.88
C PRO A 417 24.75 8.37 -8.92
N GLN A 418 24.11 8.80 -10.01
CA GLN A 418 23.48 7.96 -11.05
C GLN A 418 22.30 7.08 -10.58
N GLN A 419 21.93 7.11 -9.29
CA GLN A 419 20.74 6.41 -8.80
C GLN A 419 19.46 7.04 -9.39
N ARG A 420 18.57 6.19 -9.90
CA ARG A 420 17.25 6.60 -10.43
C ARG A 420 16.23 6.76 -9.32
N PHE A 421 15.31 7.70 -9.48
CA PHE A 421 14.15 7.85 -8.60
C PHE A 421 12.94 8.39 -9.39
N THR A 422 11.75 8.18 -8.84
CA THR A 422 10.51 8.75 -9.37
C THR A 422 9.85 9.62 -8.30
N LEU A 423 9.15 10.68 -8.74
CA LEU A 423 8.30 11.50 -7.89
C LEU A 423 6.85 11.14 -8.17
N ARG A 424 6.06 10.91 -7.12
CA ARG A 424 4.60 10.70 -7.23
C ARG A 424 3.84 11.66 -6.33
N SER A 425 2.78 12.26 -6.89
CA SER A 425 1.80 13.05 -6.14
C SER A 425 0.51 12.25 -6.03
N SER A 426 0.06 11.98 -4.80
CA SER A 426 -1.06 11.08 -4.49
C SER A 426 -0.93 9.71 -5.18
N THR A 427 -1.60 9.53 -6.33
CA THR A 427 -1.61 8.31 -7.13
C THR A 427 -0.87 8.43 -8.47
N GLN A 428 -0.46 9.62 -8.93
CA GLN A 428 0.14 9.81 -10.26
C GLN A 428 1.67 9.99 -10.22
N THR A 429 2.36 9.60 -11.29
CA THR A 429 3.80 9.84 -11.48
C THR A 429 4.04 11.20 -12.11
N ILE A 430 4.63 12.14 -11.38
CA ILE A 430 4.79 13.52 -11.86
C ILE A 430 6.17 13.76 -12.50
N ALA A 431 7.18 12.97 -12.12
CA ALA A 431 8.54 13.15 -12.59
C ALA A 431 9.38 11.88 -12.47
N THR A 432 10.43 11.79 -13.29
CA THR A 432 11.52 10.82 -13.17
C THR A 432 12.86 11.54 -13.17
N GLY A 433 13.80 11.11 -12.32
CA GLY A 433 15.08 11.79 -12.18
C GLY A 433 16.25 10.86 -11.90
N ILE A 434 17.44 11.40 -12.14
CA ILE A 434 18.73 10.76 -11.91
C ILE A 434 19.53 11.68 -10.98
N VAL A 435 20.02 11.12 -9.86
CA VAL A 435 20.84 11.86 -8.90
C VAL A 435 22.18 12.21 -9.52
N THR A 436 22.52 13.50 -9.54
CA THR A 436 23.77 13.99 -10.13
C THR A 436 24.86 14.10 -9.07
N LYS A 437 24.54 14.61 -7.87
CA LYS A 437 25.53 14.96 -6.84
C LYS A 437 24.91 14.97 -5.45
N LEU A 438 25.68 14.54 -4.45
CA LEU A 438 25.26 14.52 -3.05
C LEU A 438 25.62 15.86 -2.38
N LEU A 439 24.71 16.40 -1.57
CA LEU A 439 24.88 17.69 -0.89
C LEU A 439 24.93 17.60 0.65
N GLY A 440 24.77 16.40 1.23
CA GLY A 440 24.81 16.19 2.67
C GLY A 440 23.52 16.64 3.37
N ASP A 441 23.63 17.69 4.19
CA ASP A 441 22.58 18.12 5.12
C ASP A 441 21.61 19.16 4.55
N VAL A 442 20.41 19.20 5.14
CA VAL A 442 19.32 20.11 4.75
C VAL A 442 19.48 21.47 5.45
N PRO A 443 19.51 22.60 4.72
CA PRO A 443 19.55 23.94 5.30
C PRO A 443 18.47 24.19 6.36
N PRO A 444 18.78 24.92 7.45
CA PRO A 444 17.86 25.15 8.56
C PRO A 444 16.58 25.90 8.13
N GLU A 445 16.66 26.71 7.07
CA GLU A 445 15.53 27.42 6.45
C GLU A 445 14.42 26.49 5.92
N ILE A 446 14.80 25.28 5.50
CA ILE A 446 13.91 24.26 4.94
C ILE A 446 13.40 23.34 6.07
N ALA A 447 14.27 23.07 7.06
CA ALA A 447 13.97 22.22 8.21
C ALA A 447 12.99 22.88 9.20
N ASP A 448 13.13 24.18 9.48
CA ASP A 448 12.17 24.90 10.33
C ASP A 448 10.85 25.17 9.59
N LYS A 449 9.77 24.60 10.13
CA LYS A 449 8.38 24.80 9.70
C LYS A 449 7.95 26.29 9.70
N LYS A 450 8.60 27.17 10.47
CA LYS A 450 8.35 28.63 10.43
C LYS A 450 9.04 29.28 9.23
N LEU A 451 10.35 29.05 9.04
CA LEU A 451 11.12 29.60 7.93
C LEU A 451 10.59 29.09 6.58
N LYS A 452 10.29 27.80 6.47
CA LYS A 452 9.61 27.22 5.30
C LYS A 452 8.27 27.89 4.99
N LYS A 453 7.45 28.20 6.01
CA LYS A 453 6.19 28.95 5.83
C LYS A 453 6.40 30.41 5.43
N LYS A 454 7.52 31.03 5.80
CA LYS A 454 7.92 32.37 5.34
C LYS A 454 8.29 32.31 3.85
N ALA A 455 9.23 31.44 3.46
CA ALA A 455 9.64 31.27 2.06
C ALA A 455 8.48 30.86 1.13
N MET A 456 7.55 30.01 1.61
CA MET A 456 6.32 29.71 0.87
C MET A 456 5.41 30.93 0.67
N ARG A 457 5.30 31.83 1.67
CA ARG A 457 4.53 33.08 1.52
C ARG A 457 5.21 34.04 0.54
N GLU A 458 6.53 34.16 0.60
CA GLU A 458 7.33 34.98 -0.32
C GLU A 458 7.19 34.47 -1.76
N ASN A 459 7.17 33.16 -1.99
CA ASN A 459 6.83 32.57 -3.30
C ASN A 459 5.38 32.86 -3.75
N ILE A 460 4.39 32.82 -2.84
CA ILE A 460 2.98 33.16 -3.15
C ILE A 460 2.85 34.64 -3.55
N GLU A 461 3.56 35.52 -2.84
CA GLU A 461 3.59 36.97 -3.10
C GLU A 461 4.27 37.27 -4.44
N LYS A 462 5.46 36.68 -4.68
CA LYS A 462 6.21 36.80 -5.94
C LYS A 462 5.41 36.33 -7.17
N LEU A 463 4.64 35.25 -7.04
CA LEU A 463 3.82 34.69 -8.13
C LEU A 463 2.45 35.38 -8.30
N GLY A 464 1.98 36.14 -7.30
CA GLY A 464 0.63 36.73 -7.31
C GLY A 464 -0.51 35.69 -7.31
N PHE A 465 -0.23 34.44 -6.91
CA PHE A 465 -1.19 33.37 -6.69
C PHE A 465 -0.59 32.28 -5.79
N ASN A 466 -1.42 31.38 -5.26
CA ASN A 466 -0.93 30.27 -4.44
C ASN A 466 -0.69 28.99 -5.29
N PRO A 467 0.57 28.63 -5.63
CA PRO A 467 0.85 27.42 -6.40
C PRO A 467 0.59 26.14 -5.60
N TYR A 468 0.69 26.20 -4.27
CA TYR A 468 0.48 25.05 -3.37
C TYR A 468 -1.01 24.78 -3.10
N SER A 469 -1.92 25.35 -3.90
CA SER A 469 -3.38 25.18 -3.74
C SER A 469 -3.97 24.28 -4.83
N GLU A 470 -4.83 23.34 -4.44
CA GLU A 470 -5.42 22.36 -5.38
C GLU A 470 -6.18 23.01 -6.54
N GLN A 471 -6.75 24.20 -6.31
CA GLN A 471 -7.51 25.00 -7.26
C GLN A 471 -6.66 25.61 -8.39
N LEU A 472 -5.32 25.55 -8.31
CA LEU A 472 -4.40 26.20 -9.25
C LEU A 472 -4.76 25.95 -10.73
N GLY A 473 -5.07 24.71 -11.10
CA GLY A 473 -5.37 24.32 -12.49
C GLY A 473 -6.57 25.04 -13.11
N ARG A 474 -7.56 25.49 -12.31
CA ARG A 474 -8.68 26.31 -12.82
C ARG A 474 -8.21 27.74 -13.12
N ARG A 475 -7.37 28.31 -12.23
CA ARG A 475 -6.87 29.70 -12.35
C ARG A 475 -5.79 29.85 -13.42
N LEU A 476 -4.99 28.82 -13.69
CA LEU A 476 -4.04 28.83 -14.80
C LEU A 476 -4.73 28.70 -16.16
N ARG A 477 -5.71 27.78 -16.32
CA ARG A 477 -6.49 27.68 -17.56
C ARG A 477 -7.20 29.01 -17.90
N ALA A 478 -7.79 29.67 -16.90
CA ALA A 478 -8.41 30.99 -17.08
C ALA A 478 -7.43 32.16 -17.37
N ARG A 479 -6.11 31.95 -17.29
CA ARG A 479 -5.09 32.99 -17.51
C ARG A 479 -4.14 32.71 -18.69
N TYR A 480 -4.02 31.44 -19.11
CA TYR A 480 -3.09 30.99 -20.16
C TYR A 480 -3.71 30.01 -21.19
N GLY A 481 -4.92 29.49 -20.96
CA GLY A 481 -5.56 28.48 -21.81
C GLY A 481 -6.22 29.04 -23.08
N GLY A 482 -5.53 29.93 -23.79
CA GLY A 482 -6.08 30.70 -24.92
C GLY A 482 -5.07 30.93 -26.04
N ALA A 483 -4.32 29.89 -26.43
CA ALA A 483 -3.38 29.94 -27.54
C ALA A 483 -3.23 28.58 -28.23
N SER A 484 -4.03 28.35 -29.28
CA SER A 484 -3.75 27.38 -30.33
C SER A 484 -3.96 28.07 -31.68
N GLY A 485 -2.99 27.92 -32.59
CA GLY A 485 -3.01 28.56 -33.92
C GLY A 485 -2.05 29.75 -34.08
N SER A 486 -0.91 29.47 -34.73
CA SER A 486 -0.02 30.38 -35.52
C SER A 486 0.51 31.70 -34.93
N GLY A 487 1.57 32.22 -35.57
CA GLY A 487 2.07 33.60 -35.35
C GLY A 487 3.39 33.70 -34.60
N SER A 488 4.46 34.06 -35.30
CA SER A 488 5.79 34.32 -34.73
C SER A 488 5.95 35.74 -34.16
N THR A 489 7.09 35.99 -33.50
CA THR A 489 7.74 37.32 -33.45
C THR A 489 6.97 38.50 -32.80
N LEU A 490 6.27 38.28 -31.68
CA LEU A 490 5.77 39.40 -30.84
C LEU A 490 5.95 39.23 -29.32
N LEU A 491 6.34 38.04 -28.84
CA LEU A 491 6.42 37.73 -27.40
C LEU A 491 7.55 38.49 -26.66
N ALA A 492 8.62 38.88 -27.36
CA ALA A 492 9.79 39.52 -26.75
C ALA A 492 9.60 41.00 -26.36
N MET A 493 8.60 41.71 -26.93
CA MET A 493 8.39 43.13 -26.64
C MET A 493 7.43 43.38 -25.46
N HIS A 494 6.40 42.54 -25.27
CA HIS A 494 5.35 42.82 -24.29
C HIS A 494 5.81 42.79 -22.83
N CYS A 495 6.89 42.06 -22.50
CA CYS A 495 7.43 41.99 -21.14
C CYS A 495 8.03 43.30 -20.62
N ARG A 496 8.29 44.33 -21.45
CA ARG A 496 8.81 45.63 -21.00
C ARG A 496 7.73 46.69 -20.69
N LEU A 497 6.53 46.59 -21.26
CA LEU A 497 5.50 47.62 -21.13
C LEU A 497 4.69 47.54 -19.83
N ILE A 498 4.46 46.34 -19.29
CA ILE A 498 3.63 46.14 -18.09
C ILE A 498 4.26 46.77 -16.83
N TYR A 499 5.59 46.84 -16.77
CA TYR A 499 6.33 47.47 -15.66
C TYR A 499 6.13 48.99 -15.56
N TYR A 500 5.64 49.65 -16.61
CA TYR A 500 5.46 51.11 -16.65
C TYR A 500 4.04 51.58 -16.24
N TYR A 501 3.05 50.68 -16.25
CA TYR A 501 1.63 51.06 -16.14
C TYR A 501 1.00 50.94 -14.75
N PHE A 502 1.63 50.24 -13.80
CA PHE A 502 1.15 50.15 -12.41
C PHE A 502 1.76 51.18 -11.45
N GLY A 503 2.61 52.07 -11.97
CA GLY A 503 3.31 53.10 -11.21
C GLY A 503 2.62 54.45 -11.05
N GLN A 504 1.30 54.61 -11.22
CA GLN A 504 0.56 55.87 -10.94
C GLN A 504 -0.98 55.65 -10.88
N LYS A 505 -1.59 55.62 -9.68
CA LYS A 505 -2.95 56.16 -9.42
C LYS A 505 -3.32 56.22 -7.93
N LYS A 506 -2.93 57.32 -7.27
CA LYS A 506 -3.67 57.82 -6.10
C LYS A 506 -4.97 58.48 -6.58
N ARG A 507 -5.96 58.58 -5.67
CA ARG A 507 -7.27 59.25 -5.84
C ARG A 507 -8.21 58.63 -6.89
N PHE A 508 -9.20 57.88 -6.41
CA PHE A 508 -10.60 58.27 -6.58
C PHE A 508 -11.35 57.98 -5.30
N SER A 509 -12.32 58.81 -4.91
CA SER A 509 -13.08 58.65 -3.67
C SER A 509 -14.55 59.09 -3.82
N ARG A 510 -15.39 58.56 -2.92
CA ARG A 510 -16.85 58.75 -2.78
C ARG A 510 -17.72 57.92 -3.74
N PHE A 511 -18.86 57.48 -3.20
CA PHE A 511 -19.95 56.69 -3.82
C PHE A 511 -19.47 55.35 -4.44
N VAL A 512 -19.71 54.19 -3.81
CA VAL A 512 -20.97 53.73 -3.20
C VAL A 512 -20.88 53.52 -1.67
N LYS A 513 -22.01 53.61 -0.95
CA LYS A 513 -22.11 53.30 0.49
C LYS A 513 -22.08 51.77 0.71
N PRO A 514 -21.34 51.22 1.69
CA PRO A 514 -21.53 49.84 2.11
C PRO A 514 -22.90 49.67 2.80
N GLN A 515 -23.60 48.58 2.53
CA GLN A 515 -24.82 48.21 3.28
C GLN A 515 -24.44 47.72 4.68
N LEU A 516 -24.38 48.64 5.64
CA LEU A 516 -24.32 48.34 7.07
C LEU A 516 -25.67 47.80 7.58
N TRP A 517 -25.99 46.55 7.24
CA TRP A 517 -27.25 45.92 7.63
C TRP A 517 -27.11 45.16 8.97
N ASN A 518 -27.65 45.75 10.05
CA ASN A 518 -27.92 45.12 11.34
C ASN A 518 -26.74 44.43 12.07
N MET A 519 -25.86 45.25 12.66
CA MET A 519 -24.95 44.86 13.75
C MET A 519 -25.60 44.83 15.15
N SER A 520 -26.87 45.21 15.31
CA SER A 520 -27.58 45.26 16.60
C SER A 520 -28.12 43.92 17.10
N LYS A 521 -28.29 42.92 16.22
CA LYS A 521 -28.85 41.61 16.58
C LYS A 521 -27.76 40.63 17.04
N LYS A 522 -27.81 40.23 18.31
CA LYS A 522 -26.93 39.18 18.88
C LYS A 522 -27.18 37.83 18.19
N PHE A 523 -26.12 37.07 17.92
CA PHE A 523 -26.18 35.65 17.57
C PHE A 523 -25.35 34.86 18.59
N ASN A 524 -26.01 33.99 19.34
CA ASN A 524 -25.45 33.21 20.44
C ASN A 524 -25.91 31.76 20.29
N LEU A 525 -25.06 30.83 20.74
CA LEU A 525 -25.38 29.41 20.85
C LEU A 525 -25.10 28.98 22.29
N GLU A 526 -26.08 28.34 22.91
CA GLU A 526 -26.01 27.80 24.27
C GLU A 526 -26.12 26.28 24.26
N VAL A 527 -25.55 25.62 25.27
CA VAL A 527 -25.29 24.17 25.24
C VAL A 527 -25.54 23.55 26.61
N ASP A 528 -26.39 22.52 26.66
CA ASP A 528 -26.84 21.83 27.87
C ASP A 528 -26.85 20.30 27.67
N PRO A 529 -26.08 19.50 28.44
CA PRO A 529 -25.05 19.90 29.41
C PRO A 529 -23.74 20.33 28.73
N ALA A 530 -22.98 21.22 29.37
CA ALA A 530 -21.67 21.68 28.88
C ALA A 530 -20.53 20.65 29.01
N THR A 531 -20.77 19.54 29.74
CA THR A 531 -19.85 18.41 29.89
C THR A 531 -20.59 17.11 29.53
N LEU A 532 -19.98 16.29 28.69
CA LEU A 532 -20.37 14.91 28.43
C LEU A 532 -19.59 13.97 29.37
N VAL A 533 -20.29 13.02 29.98
CA VAL A 533 -19.69 11.97 30.81
C VAL A 533 -19.92 10.61 30.14
N TYR A 534 -18.91 9.74 30.19
CA TYR A 534 -18.95 8.34 29.77
C TYR A 534 -18.32 7.46 30.88
N TYR A 535 -18.80 6.23 31.06
CA TYR A 535 -18.45 5.37 32.22
C TYR A 535 -17.74 4.07 31.81
N ALA A 536 -16.62 3.72 32.43
CA ALA A 536 -15.97 2.42 32.22
C ALA A 536 -16.83 1.30 32.82
N PRO A 537 -16.95 0.11 32.19
CA PRO A 537 -16.15 -0.39 31.05
C PRO A 537 -16.61 0.08 29.65
N PHE A 538 -15.64 0.20 28.72
CA PHE A 538 -15.82 0.83 27.40
C PHE A 538 -15.85 -0.14 26.21
N ASP A 539 -15.79 -1.46 26.44
CA ASP A 539 -15.94 -2.51 25.43
C ASP A 539 -17.34 -2.53 24.75
N ARG A 540 -18.30 -1.72 25.23
CA ARG A 540 -19.58 -1.45 24.59
C ARG A 540 -19.70 0.03 24.18
N ARG A 541 -20.30 0.28 23.00
CA ARG A 541 -20.58 1.64 22.48
C ARG A 541 -21.51 2.40 23.43
N GLN A 542 -21.16 3.63 23.79
CA GLN A 542 -21.98 4.49 24.64
C GLN A 542 -22.45 5.74 23.88
N SER A 543 -23.64 6.23 24.19
CA SER A 543 -24.25 7.39 23.53
C SER A 543 -24.73 8.41 24.53
N SER A 544 -24.15 9.60 24.47
CA SER A 544 -24.54 10.74 25.31
C SER A 544 -25.08 11.87 24.42
N SER A 545 -25.95 12.72 24.97
CA SER A 545 -26.74 13.67 24.18
C SER A 545 -26.65 15.08 24.75
N VAL A 546 -26.57 16.07 23.85
CA VAL A 546 -26.46 17.49 24.22
C VAL A 546 -27.48 18.31 23.45
N LYS A 547 -28.15 19.25 24.12
CA LYS A 547 -28.99 20.27 23.50
C LYS A 547 -28.11 21.41 23.01
N LEU A 548 -28.25 21.76 21.74
CA LEU A 548 -27.73 23.00 21.14
C LEU A 548 -28.92 23.97 21.01
N ASN A 549 -28.86 25.16 21.60
CA ASN A 549 -29.95 26.14 21.61
C ASN A 549 -29.50 27.47 20.97
N ASN A 550 -30.12 27.86 19.84
CA ASN A 550 -29.84 29.16 19.23
C ASN A 550 -30.65 30.28 19.92
N THR A 551 -30.11 30.82 21.02
CA THR A 551 -30.67 32.00 21.72
C THR A 551 -30.43 33.32 20.97
N GLY A 552 -29.81 33.27 19.78
CA GLY A 552 -29.61 34.39 18.88
C GLY A 552 -30.87 34.82 18.10
N GLN A 553 -30.86 36.08 17.65
CA GLN A 553 -31.88 36.66 16.76
C GLN A 553 -31.50 36.54 15.26
N LYS A 554 -30.58 35.63 14.92
CA LYS A 554 -30.17 35.32 13.55
C LYS A 554 -30.08 33.82 13.35
N ARG A 555 -30.32 33.40 12.11
CA ARG A 555 -30.02 32.05 11.62
C ARG A 555 -28.52 31.76 11.75
N ILE A 556 -28.15 30.54 12.11
CA ILE A 556 -26.75 30.14 12.26
C ILE A 556 -26.44 28.85 11.51
N ALA A 557 -25.25 28.75 10.92
CA ALA A 557 -24.69 27.48 10.48
C ALA A 557 -23.74 26.95 11.55
N ILE A 558 -23.85 25.66 11.86
CA ILE A 558 -23.03 24.93 12.82
C ILE A 558 -22.18 23.87 12.11
N LYS A 559 -21.02 23.57 12.68
CA LYS A 559 -20.13 22.48 12.25
C LYS A 559 -19.42 21.90 13.45
N LEU A 560 -19.42 20.58 13.58
CA LEU A 560 -18.73 19.88 14.66
C LEU A 560 -17.26 19.64 14.31
N ARG A 561 -16.39 19.72 15.32
CA ARG A 561 -14.98 19.35 15.25
C ARG A 561 -14.58 18.66 16.56
N THR A 562 -14.08 17.44 16.49
CA THR A 562 -13.58 16.70 17.66
C THR A 562 -12.05 16.77 17.74
N SER A 563 -11.50 16.47 18.93
CA SER A 563 -10.07 16.24 19.12
C SER A 563 -9.57 14.96 18.42
N ASP A 564 -10.46 13.98 18.27
CA ASP A 564 -10.20 12.72 17.55
C ASP A 564 -11.46 12.34 16.77
N ASN A 565 -11.32 12.09 15.46
CA ASN A 565 -12.42 11.70 14.56
C ASN A 565 -12.71 10.19 14.59
N SER A 566 -11.82 9.38 15.17
CA SER A 566 -11.95 7.91 15.26
C SER A 566 -12.67 7.44 16.52
N LEU A 567 -12.68 8.26 17.58
CA LEU A 567 -13.31 7.93 18.87
C LEU A 567 -14.77 8.37 18.99
N PHE A 568 -15.19 9.40 18.24
CA PHE A 568 -16.50 10.05 18.42
C PHE A 568 -17.28 10.15 17.11
N LEU A 569 -18.49 9.58 17.08
CA LEU A 569 -19.44 9.68 15.98
C LEU A 569 -20.65 10.52 16.41
N ALA A 570 -20.91 11.63 15.73
CA ALA A 570 -22.05 12.50 16.00
C ALA A 570 -23.13 12.40 14.90
N ASN A 571 -24.40 12.57 15.28
CA ASN A 571 -25.53 12.62 14.33
C ASN A 571 -25.56 13.90 13.46
N ILE A 572 -24.94 14.99 13.91
CA ILE A 572 -24.91 16.29 13.21
C ILE A 572 -23.45 16.75 13.09
N THR A 573 -22.86 16.56 11.91
CA THR A 573 -21.49 17.05 11.61
C THR A 573 -21.50 18.47 11.05
N VAL A 574 -22.53 18.84 10.27
CA VAL A 574 -22.79 20.17 9.73
C VAL A 574 -24.31 20.38 9.69
N GLY A 575 -24.80 21.61 9.89
CA GLY A 575 -26.21 21.93 9.71
C GLY A 575 -26.55 23.41 9.92
N LEU A 576 -27.78 23.79 9.60
CA LEU A 576 -28.34 25.11 9.89
C LEU A 576 -29.27 25.06 11.12
N MET A 577 -29.39 26.16 11.84
CA MET A 577 -30.34 26.35 12.94
C MET A 577 -31.02 27.72 12.84
N GLU A 578 -32.34 27.73 12.93
CA GLU A 578 -33.14 28.95 12.93
C GLU A 578 -33.11 29.65 14.31
N PRO A 579 -33.47 30.95 14.43
CA PRO A 579 -33.60 31.64 15.71
C PRO A 579 -34.54 30.89 16.68
N GLY A 580 -34.13 30.71 17.93
CA GLY A 580 -34.89 29.97 18.95
C GLY A 580 -34.97 28.45 18.73
N GLN A 581 -34.32 27.89 17.71
CA GLN A 581 -34.34 26.46 17.46
C GLN A 581 -33.40 25.71 18.42
N VAL A 582 -33.91 24.64 19.03
CA VAL A 582 -33.13 23.64 19.78
C VAL A 582 -32.87 22.42 18.90
N LYS A 583 -31.65 21.87 18.93
CA LYS A 583 -31.29 20.61 18.26
C LYS A 583 -30.57 19.65 19.21
N MET A 584 -30.87 18.36 19.09
CA MET A 584 -30.20 17.29 19.84
C MET A 584 -28.96 16.80 19.08
N LEU A 585 -27.79 17.06 19.65
CA LEU A 585 -26.52 16.47 19.24
C LEU A 585 -26.32 15.16 20.01
N HIS A 586 -26.51 14.02 19.34
CA HIS A 586 -26.22 12.70 19.89
C HIS A 586 -24.78 12.32 19.53
N VAL A 587 -23.92 12.17 20.53
CA VAL A 587 -22.50 11.81 20.40
C VAL A 587 -22.28 10.39 20.92
N ARG A 588 -21.92 9.49 20.02
CA ARG A 588 -21.54 8.11 20.31
C ARG A 588 -20.03 8.01 20.49
N CYS A 589 -19.58 7.50 21.63
CA CYS A 589 -18.19 7.11 21.83
C CYS A 589 -18.00 5.65 21.37
N LEU A 590 -16.93 5.39 20.62
CA LEU A 590 -16.56 4.04 20.18
C LEU A 590 -15.62 3.36 21.20
N PRO A 591 -15.62 2.02 21.29
CA PRO A 591 -14.77 1.29 22.22
C PRO A 591 -13.29 1.60 22.02
N PHE A 592 -12.59 1.86 23.13
CA PHE A 592 -11.14 2.06 23.15
C PHE A 592 -10.54 1.51 24.46
N THR A 593 -9.24 1.22 24.45
CA THR A 593 -8.54 0.73 25.64
C THR A 593 -8.34 1.88 26.63
N PHE A 594 -9.14 1.86 27.69
CA PHE A 594 -9.07 2.83 28.78
C PHE A 594 -8.06 2.39 29.84
N ASP A 595 -7.08 3.25 30.13
CA ASP A 595 -6.13 3.13 31.24
C ASP A 595 -6.53 4.13 32.33
N PRO A 596 -6.98 3.68 33.52
CA PRO A 596 -7.44 4.58 34.57
C PRO A 596 -6.33 5.48 35.15
N ASN A 597 -5.05 5.20 34.87
CA ASN A 597 -3.93 6.03 35.30
C ASN A 597 -3.60 7.15 34.30
N LYS A 598 -4.28 7.20 33.16
CA LYS A 598 -3.99 8.09 32.04
C LYS A 598 -5.05 9.18 31.89
N GLN A 599 -4.62 10.43 31.81
CA GLN A 599 -5.53 11.56 31.63
C GLN A 599 -5.89 11.74 30.13
N TYR A 600 -7.19 11.67 29.82
CA TYR A 600 -7.72 11.80 28.45
C TYR A 600 -8.38 13.18 28.24
N ASP A 601 -7.61 14.18 27.78
CA ASP A 601 -8.09 15.55 27.52
C ASP A 601 -8.83 15.68 26.17
N HIS A 602 -9.90 14.90 25.99
CA HIS A 602 -10.72 14.93 24.78
C HIS A 602 -11.69 16.11 24.77
N LYS A 603 -11.77 16.79 23.62
CA LYS A 603 -12.56 18.02 23.42
C LYS A 603 -13.45 17.89 22.19
N LEU A 604 -14.65 18.42 22.30
CA LEU A 604 -15.68 18.36 21.26
C LEU A 604 -16.20 19.78 21.04
N VAL A 605 -15.88 20.38 19.89
CA VAL A 605 -16.05 21.81 19.63
C VAL A 605 -17.13 22.02 18.58
N VAL A 606 -18.12 22.85 18.91
CA VAL A 606 -19.11 23.35 17.96
C VAL A 606 -18.62 24.68 17.40
N LEU A 607 -18.29 24.69 16.11
CA LEU A 607 -18.02 25.90 15.35
C LEU A 607 -19.35 26.48 14.88
N TYR A 608 -19.58 27.79 15.03
CA TYR A 608 -20.82 28.43 14.59
C TYR A 608 -20.62 29.85 14.05
N ILE A 609 -21.50 30.21 13.12
CA ILE A 609 -21.49 31.47 12.35
C ILE A 609 -22.92 31.91 12.05
N ALA A 610 -23.13 33.21 11.85
CA ALA A 610 -24.38 33.69 11.26
C ALA A 610 -24.50 33.17 9.83
N ALA A 611 -25.63 32.55 9.50
CA ALA A 611 -25.96 32.13 8.15
C ALA A 611 -26.63 33.29 7.38
N PRO A 612 -26.34 33.45 6.09
CA PRO A 612 -27.16 34.28 5.20
C PRO A 612 -28.59 33.71 5.08
N ASP A 613 -29.56 34.60 4.87
CA ASP A 613 -30.98 34.24 4.75
C ASP A 613 -31.32 33.65 3.36
N ASP A 614 -30.47 33.89 2.36
CA ASP A 614 -30.58 33.44 0.97
C ASP A 614 -29.99 32.04 0.69
N GLN A 615 -29.08 31.55 1.53
CA GLN A 615 -28.39 30.27 1.32
C GLN A 615 -29.03 29.11 2.10
N SER A 616 -29.50 28.08 1.40
CA SER A 616 -30.20 26.92 2.00
C SER A 616 -29.28 25.79 2.47
N ASP A 617 -28.10 25.60 1.85
CA ASP A 617 -27.14 24.56 2.24
C ASP A 617 -26.06 25.09 3.21
N ALA A 618 -25.99 24.45 4.37
CA ALA A 618 -24.99 24.70 5.40
C ALA A 618 -23.55 24.42 4.92
N ALA A 619 -23.34 23.39 4.08
CA ALA A 619 -22.02 22.97 3.65
C ALA A 619 -21.38 24.00 2.70
N GLU A 620 -22.18 24.69 1.88
CA GLU A 620 -21.75 25.80 1.02
C GLU A 620 -21.30 27.04 1.82
N ILE A 621 -22.03 27.41 2.87
CA ILE A 621 -21.66 28.54 3.75
C ILE A 621 -20.27 28.29 4.37
N TRP A 622 -19.97 27.06 4.78
CA TRP A 622 -18.64 26.70 5.30
C TRP A 622 -17.52 26.65 4.25
N LYS A 623 -17.79 26.85 2.94
CA LYS A 623 -16.76 26.98 1.88
C LYS A 623 -16.27 28.43 1.70
N THR A 624 -17.06 29.43 2.08
CA THR A 624 -16.79 30.86 1.79
C THR A 624 -16.31 31.67 2.99
N VAL A 625 -16.35 31.09 4.20
CA VAL A 625 -16.15 31.77 5.47
C VAL A 625 -14.70 31.75 5.95
N THR A 626 -14.23 32.90 6.44
CA THR A 626 -12.85 33.12 6.93
C THR A 626 -12.73 33.30 8.45
N ALA A 627 -13.85 33.46 9.18
CA ALA A 627 -13.88 33.64 10.63
C ALA A 627 -15.17 33.06 11.23
N TRP A 628 -15.06 32.46 12.42
CA TRP A 628 -16.16 31.78 13.11
C TRP A 628 -16.06 31.95 14.63
N ARG A 629 -17.11 31.57 15.35
CA ARG A 629 -17.09 31.39 16.81
C ARG A 629 -16.95 29.92 17.15
N GLU A 630 -16.37 29.64 18.32
CA GLU A 630 -16.18 28.28 18.83
C GLU A 630 -16.85 28.15 20.21
N LEU A 631 -17.43 26.99 20.48
CA LEU A 631 -17.96 26.60 21.78
C LEU A 631 -17.46 25.19 22.10
N THR A 632 -16.71 25.05 23.20
CA THR A 632 -16.12 23.76 23.59
C THR A 632 -17.01 23.04 24.60
N ILE A 633 -17.40 21.82 24.26
CA ILE A 633 -18.02 20.85 25.15
C ILE A 633 -16.89 19.99 25.74
N LYS A 634 -16.87 19.86 27.08
CA LYS A 634 -15.90 19.00 27.77
C LYS A 634 -16.33 17.53 27.65
N VAL A 635 -15.36 16.62 27.63
CA VAL A 635 -15.62 15.17 27.75
C VAL A 635 -14.88 14.65 28.97
N GLU A 636 -15.59 13.96 29.85
CA GLU A 636 -15.05 13.31 31.05
C GLU A 636 -15.31 11.80 30.98
N PHE A 637 -14.32 11.01 31.40
CA PHE A 637 -14.43 9.57 31.57
C PHE A 637 -14.35 9.24 33.06
N LYS A 638 -15.25 8.38 33.55
CA LYS A 638 -15.35 8.00 34.96
C LYS A 638 -15.50 6.48 35.06
N ASN A 639 -15.28 5.91 36.24
CA ASN A 639 -15.65 4.52 36.49
C ASN A 639 -17.14 4.47 36.88
N GLU A 640 -17.82 3.38 36.53
CA GLU A 640 -19.19 3.12 37.02
C GLU A 640 -19.19 3.03 38.56
N PRO A 641 -20.13 3.68 39.28
CA PRO A 641 -20.19 3.60 40.74
C PRO A 641 -20.62 2.21 41.21
N GLU A 642 -20.04 1.73 42.30
CA GLU A 642 -20.43 0.43 42.88
C GLU A 642 -21.94 0.39 43.23
N PRO A 643 -22.64 -0.72 42.94
CA PRO A 643 -24.03 -0.87 43.33
C PRO A 643 -24.17 -0.87 44.85
N ALA A 644 -25.14 -0.13 45.37
CA ALA A 644 -25.40 -0.06 46.81
C ALA A 644 -25.66 -1.47 47.40
N PRO A 645 -25.12 -1.79 48.58
CA PRO A 645 -25.28 -3.11 49.17
C PRO A 645 -26.77 -3.41 49.45
N PRO A 646 -27.24 -4.65 49.20
CA PRO A 646 -28.64 -5.00 49.43
C PRO A 646 -29.00 -4.91 50.92
N ALA A 647 -30.23 -4.47 51.21
CA ALA A 647 -30.71 -4.34 52.58
C ALA A 647 -30.72 -5.71 53.31
N PRO A 648 -30.36 -5.76 54.61
CA PRO A 648 -30.26 -7.00 55.36
C PRO A 648 -31.63 -7.66 55.52
N GLN A 649 -31.73 -8.94 55.15
CA GLN A 649 -32.93 -9.75 55.35
C GLN A 649 -33.01 -10.29 56.79
N ALA A 650 -34.23 -10.37 57.32
CA ALA A 650 -34.50 -10.89 58.67
C ALA A 650 -34.37 -12.43 58.73
N PRO A 651 -34.00 -13.03 59.88
CA PRO A 651 -33.64 -14.44 59.95
C PRO A 651 -34.82 -15.41 60.08
N ASN A 652 -34.70 -16.54 59.37
CA ASN A 652 -35.27 -17.87 59.61
C ASN A 652 -36.79 -18.02 59.86
N ALA A 653 -37.46 -18.63 58.87
CA ALA A 653 -38.59 -19.54 59.08
C ALA A 653 -38.24 -20.94 58.51
N PRO A 654 -38.73 -22.05 59.09
CA PRO A 654 -38.35 -23.41 58.67
C PRO A 654 -39.09 -23.88 57.39
N PRO A 655 -38.51 -24.86 56.65
CA PRO A 655 -39.10 -25.36 55.40
C PRO A 655 -40.13 -26.48 55.61
N PRO A 656 -41.18 -26.57 54.78
CA PRO A 656 -41.97 -27.79 54.55
C PRO A 656 -41.41 -28.66 53.41
N GLU A 657 -41.87 -29.90 53.32
CA GLU A 657 -41.34 -30.98 52.46
C GLU A 657 -41.83 -30.90 51.00
N GLY A 658 -41.06 -31.42 50.02
CA GLY A 658 -41.44 -31.33 48.61
C GLY A 658 -40.55 -32.01 47.55
N ALA A 659 -40.47 -33.35 47.58
CA ALA A 659 -40.21 -34.27 46.45
C ALA A 659 -39.04 -34.07 45.43
N ALA A 660 -38.19 -35.11 45.38
CA ALA A 660 -37.59 -35.74 44.20
C ALA A 660 -36.58 -34.99 43.28
N ALA A 661 -35.44 -35.64 43.04
CA ALA A 661 -34.45 -35.29 42.02
C ALA A 661 -34.39 -36.35 40.88
N PRO A 662 -34.16 -35.96 39.61
CA PRO A 662 -33.79 -36.87 38.52
C PRO A 662 -32.25 -36.98 38.31
N PRO A 663 -31.74 -38.00 37.59
CA PRO A 663 -30.31 -38.37 37.56
C PRO A 663 -29.53 -37.90 36.32
N GLU A 664 -28.22 -38.21 36.30
CA GLU A 664 -27.29 -38.02 35.18
C GLU A 664 -27.48 -39.04 34.04
N GLY A 665 -27.06 -38.68 32.81
CA GLY A 665 -26.62 -39.62 31.77
C GLY A 665 -27.26 -39.47 30.38
N GLY A 666 -26.44 -39.58 29.32
CA GLY A 666 -26.87 -39.63 27.91
C GLY A 666 -26.12 -38.65 27.00
N ALA A 667 -25.86 -39.02 25.74
CA ALA A 667 -25.08 -38.22 24.80
C ALA A 667 -25.51 -38.35 23.32
N ALA A 668 -25.40 -37.23 22.59
CA ALA A 668 -25.31 -37.13 21.11
C ALA A 668 -26.55 -37.54 20.24
N PRO A 669 -26.67 -37.04 18.98
CA PRO A 669 -26.33 -35.69 18.47
C PRO A 669 -27.56 -35.06 17.70
N PRO A 670 -27.58 -34.50 16.44
CA PRO A 670 -28.55 -33.43 16.09
C PRO A 670 -29.47 -33.66 14.86
N ALA A 671 -30.61 -32.93 14.76
CA ALA A 671 -31.21 -32.31 13.55
C ALA A 671 -32.69 -31.90 13.74
N GLY A 672 -33.16 -30.85 13.02
CA GLY A 672 -34.59 -30.47 12.90
C GLY A 672 -35.23 -29.85 14.17
N GLY A 673 -36.42 -29.26 14.11
CA GLY A 673 -37.27 -28.90 12.96
C GLY A 673 -38.68 -28.42 13.38
N GLU A 674 -39.27 -27.55 12.57
CA GLU A 674 -40.72 -27.22 12.48
C GLU A 674 -41.47 -26.40 13.57
N THR A 675 -42.44 -25.67 13.01
CA THR A 675 -43.54 -24.78 13.44
C THR A 675 -44.44 -25.17 14.63
N PRO A 676 -45.27 -24.21 15.09
CA PRO A 676 -46.72 -24.46 15.26
C PRO A 676 -47.62 -23.49 14.46
N ALA A 677 -48.92 -23.78 14.37
CA ALA A 677 -49.88 -23.15 13.43
C ALA A 677 -51.00 -22.29 14.09
N ALA A 678 -51.86 -21.68 13.25
CA ALA A 678 -53.00 -20.81 13.61
C ALA A 678 -54.26 -21.57 14.11
N PRO A 679 -55.32 -20.88 14.59
CA PRO A 679 -56.50 -20.56 13.74
C PRO A 679 -57.28 -19.26 14.17
N PRO A 680 -58.57 -18.98 13.79
CA PRO A 680 -59.11 -18.67 12.44
C PRO A 680 -60.15 -17.49 12.36
N ALA A 681 -60.84 -17.36 11.20
CA ALA A 681 -62.08 -16.60 10.88
C ALA A 681 -61.96 -15.06 10.71
N GLU A 682 -62.63 -14.35 9.78
CA GLU A 682 -63.62 -14.59 8.68
C GLU A 682 -63.48 -13.40 7.65
N GLY A 683 -64.12 -13.27 6.47
CA GLY A 683 -65.11 -14.10 5.76
C GLY A 683 -65.81 -13.34 4.60
N LYS A 684 -66.12 -14.03 3.46
CA LYS A 684 -66.89 -13.57 2.26
C LYS A 684 -66.28 -12.39 1.44
N GLU A 685 -66.62 -12.12 0.18
CA GLU A 685 -67.61 -12.68 -0.78
C GLU A 685 -67.05 -12.73 -2.26
N GLN A 686 -67.87 -13.11 -3.26
CA GLN A 686 -67.50 -13.43 -4.67
C GLN A 686 -68.56 -12.85 -5.67
N PRO A 687 -68.51 -13.06 -7.01
CA PRO A 687 -67.42 -13.02 -8.03
C PRO A 687 -67.86 -12.26 -9.33
N ALA A 688 -67.10 -12.31 -10.45
CA ALA A 688 -67.59 -12.63 -11.82
C ALA A 688 -66.61 -12.30 -12.99
N GLY A 689 -66.42 -13.25 -13.93
CA GLY A 689 -66.06 -13.06 -15.36
C GLY A 689 -64.67 -12.52 -15.77
N GLY A 690 -64.04 -12.95 -16.87
CA GLY A 690 -64.35 -14.08 -17.74
C GLY A 690 -63.71 -14.00 -19.15
N GLU A 691 -62.76 -14.89 -19.46
CA GLU A 691 -62.26 -15.27 -20.81
C GLU A 691 -61.54 -14.15 -21.64
N ALA A 692 -60.73 -14.41 -22.69
CA ALA A 692 -60.38 -15.64 -23.40
C ALA A 692 -58.89 -15.70 -23.87
N LYS A 693 -58.47 -16.86 -24.37
CA LYS A 693 -57.25 -17.19 -25.15
C LYS A 693 -57.73 -17.95 -26.45
N PRO A 694 -56.93 -18.34 -27.48
CA PRO A 694 -55.53 -18.79 -27.43
C PRO A 694 -54.69 -18.28 -28.67
N PRO A 695 -53.84 -19.04 -29.45
CA PRO A 695 -52.63 -18.47 -30.10
C PRO A 695 -52.52 -18.88 -31.61
N PRO A 696 -51.34 -19.31 -32.16
CA PRO A 696 -50.09 -18.58 -32.45
C PRO A 696 -49.79 -18.46 -33.97
N ALA A 697 -48.73 -17.72 -34.31
CA ALA A 697 -47.86 -17.96 -35.47
C ALA A 697 -46.42 -17.56 -35.10
#